data_AF-F7PJC6-F1
#
_entry.id   AF-F7PJC6-F1
#
_cell.length_a   1.000
_cell.length_b   1.000
_cell.length_c   1.000
_cell.angle_alpha   90.00
_cell.angle_beta   90.00
_cell.angle_gamma   90.00
#
_symmetry.space_group_name_H-M   'P 1'
#
loop_
_entity.id
_entity.type
_entity.pdbx_description
1 polymer ?
#
loop_
_entity_poly.entity_id
_entity_poly.type
_entity_poly.pdbx_seq_one_letter_code
_entity_poly.pdbx_strand_id
1 'polypeptide(L)'
;MTRDSTRPGKASRRKFILSAGALGATALAGCSGESDTTEDGNNSGGNGDENGGQNGTENGETADRESLSGDIRISGSSTVYPVAQEVSRLWNEEYGDGVGFNITPDGSGGGFNNVFIPGDSDINNASRPIKDEELQRSRDNGIEPVEFYVAQDALTVVVNNDADFIDEISLEDLGEIWSPDTAPELWSDVNSDWPDEPFDLYGPASTSGTYDYFTEAVIGETEADQPIRSDFEGTEEDNLIAQGVAGNEYALGYLPFAYYTNNPDSVKALSLSEGGSDPVEPSLEGAQSGNYPLARPLFFYANMNKLQEKTYLQEFIRFYINEADEDYIAEDIGYVPSSQEMVEDNLANLEAGIAGDYEYGNDNSDDSGTDVDRESLSGDIRISGSSTVYPVAQETSRLWNEQYGDGVGFNITPDGSGGGFNNVFIPGDSDINNASRPIKDEELQRSRDNGIEPVEFYIAQDALTVVVNNDADWIDEISLEDLGEIWSPDTAPELWSDVNSDWPDEPFDLYGPASTSGTYDYFTESVIGETEADQPIRSDFEGTEEDNLIAQGVAGNEYALGYLPFAYYTNNPDSVKALSLSEGGSDPIEPSLEGAQSGNYPLARPLFFYANMNKLQEKPHLQEYIRFYINEADEDYIAEDIGYVPSSQEMVENNLANLEAGIAGDYEFTR
;
A
#
# COMPACT_ATOMS: atom_id res chain seq x y z
N MET A 1 -31.90 3.05 -62.67
CA MET A 1 -31.43 4.13 -63.59
C MET A 1 -30.75 5.15 -62.70
N THR A 2 -29.54 5.68 -62.90
CA THR A 2 -28.43 5.49 -63.87
C THR A 2 -27.20 6.10 -63.17
N ARG A 3 -26.11 5.38 -62.87
CA ARG A 3 -24.96 4.99 -63.73
C ARG A 3 -23.92 6.10 -64.00
N ASP A 4 -22.79 6.04 -63.29
CA ASP A 4 -21.39 6.03 -63.77
C ASP A 4 -20.50 5.53 -62.59
N SER A 5 -19.51 4.61 -62.68
CA SER A 5 -18.36 4.36 -63.59
C SER A 5 -17.20 5.36 -63.34
N THR A 6 -15.94 4.97 -63.04
CA THR A 6 -15.10 3.84 -63.51
C THR A 6 -14.04 3.28 -62.51
N ARG A 7 -13.54 2.05 -62.70
CA ARG A 7 -12.30 1.44 -62.14
C ARG A 7 -11.27 1.16 -63.26
N PRO A 8 -9.92 1.13 -63.04
CA PRO A 8 -9.14 -0.09 -62.65
C PRO A 8 -7.86 0.20 -61.79
N GLY A 9 -7.03 -0.77 -61.34
CA GLY A 9 -7.19 -2.23 -61.20
C GLY A 9 -5.93 -3.12 -61.38
N LYS A 10 -5.49 -3.82 -60.30
CA LYS A 10 -4.58 -5.01 -60.19
C LYS A 10 -3.03 -4.90 -60.26
N ALA A 11 -2.41 -5.60 -59.28
CA ALA A 11 -1.34 -6.62 -59.38
C ALA A 11 0.12 -6.35 -58.89
N SER A 12 0.56 -7.27 -58.02
CA SER A 12 1.94 -7.51 -57.52
C SER A 12 2.97 -7.82 -58.62
N ARG A 13 4.26 -7.51 -58.35
CA ARG A 13 5.41 -8.04 -59.10
C ARG A 13 6.62 -8.36 -58.22
N ARG A 14 6.94 -9.66 -58.10
CA ARG A 14 8.25 -10.17 -57.70
C ARG A 14 9.31 -9.96 -58.82
N LYS A 15 10.57 -9.76 -58.44
CA LYS A 15 11.82 -10.10 -59.16
C LYS A 15 12.81 -10.51 -58.06
N PHE A 16 13.38 -11.72 -57.97
CA PHE A 16 14.02 -12.62 -58.93
C PHE A 16 15.47 -12.22 -59.29
N ILE A 17 16.42 -12.80 -58.55
CA ILE A 17 17.74 -13.25 -59.04
C ILE A 17 17.94 -14.69 -58.51
N LEU A 18 18.55 -15.55 -59.32
CA LEU A 18 18.75 -16.99 -59.07
C LEU A 18 20.04 -17.45 -59.79
N SER A 19 20.56 -18.64 -59.43
CA SER A 19 21.77 -19.35 -59.93
C SER A 19 23.13 -18.86 -59.39
N ALA A 20 24.13 -19.72 -59.10
CA ALA A 20 24.27 -21.19 -59.20
C ALA A 20 25.03 -21.73 -57.95
N GLY A 21 24.92 -22.98 -57.47
CA GLY A 21 25.38 -24.24 -58.10
C GLY A 21 26.89 -24.46 -57.85
N ALA A 22 27.42 -25.63 -57.42
CA ALA A 22 26.85 -26.99 -57.36
C ALA A 22 27.74 -27.98 -56.55
N LEU A 23 27.25 -29.23 -56.38
CA LEU A 23 27.97 -30.47 -55.97
C LEU A 23 28.44 -30.57 -54.50
N GLY A 24 28.38 -31.73 -53.82
CA GLY A 24 27.82 -33.04 -54.20
C GLY A 24 28.16 -34.11 -53.13
N ALA A 25 27.19 -34.95 -52.76
CA ALA A 25 27.33 -35.91 -51.65
C ALA A 25 28.17 -37.16 -51.98
N THR A 26 28.76 -37.80 -50.95
CA THR A 26 28.47 -39.22 -50.58
C THR A 26 29.18 -39.65 -49.29
N ALA A 27 28.54 -40.56 -48.55
CA ALA A 27 29.10 -41.19 -47.36
C ALA A 27 30.00 -42.39 -47.70
N LEU A 28 30.81 -42.85 -46.73
CA LEU A 28 30.95 -44.27 -46.40
C LEU A 28 31.71 -44.49 -45.07
N ALA A 29 31.39 -45.61 -44.42
CA ALA A 29 31.89 -46.00 -43.09
C ALA A 29 33.33 -46.52 -43.07
N GLY A 30 33.91 -46.60 -41.86
CA GLY A 30 34.46 -47.89 -41.41
C GLY A 30 35.91 -47.94 -40.93
N CYS A 31 36.03 -48.12 -39.60
CA CYS A 31 36.95 -49.04 -38.92
C CYS A 31 38.48 -48.79 -38.89
N SER A 32 38.96 -48.73 -37.64
CA SER A 32 40.10 -49.48 -37.07
C SER A 32 41.53 -49.24 -37.55
N GLY A 33 42.42 -49.00 -36.56
CA GLY A 33 43.50 -49.97 -36.31
C GLY A 33 44.93 -49.43 -36.24
N GLU A 34 45.52 -49.60 -35.06
CA GLU A 34 46.93 -49.93 -34.79
C GLU A 34 48.08 -48.95 -35.15
N SER A 35 48.73 -48.46 -34.09
CA SER A 35 50.19 -48.34 -33.85
C SER A 35 51.19 -47.91 -34.95
N ASP A 36 51.99 -46.89 -34.62
CA ASP A 36 53.43 -47.06 -34.30
C ASP A 36 53.85 -45.89 -33.35
N THR A 37 54.52 -46.09 -32.21
CA THR A 37 55.97 -46.33 -31.98
C THR A 37 56.86 -45.26 -32.66
N THR A 38 57.90 -44.62 -32.08
CA THR A 38 58.69 -44.66 -30.82
C THR A 38 59.14 -43.20 -30.50
N GLU A 39 59.64 -42.78 -29.32
CA GLU A 39 61.00 -43.05 -28.77
C GLU A 39 61.16 -42.65 -27.28
N ASP A 40 62.21 -43.21 -26.67
CA ASP A 40 62.56 -43.22 -25.25
C ASP A 40 62.89 -41.86 -24.58
N GLY A 41 62.70 -41.81 -23.25
CA GLY A 41 63.08 -40.69 -22.38
C GLY A 41 63.22 -41.06 -20.89
N ASN A 42 63.88 -42.17 -20.58
CA ASN A 42 64.00 -42.72 -19.22
C ASN A 42 64.79 -41.83 -18.23
N ASN A 43 64.21 -41.47 -17.08
CA ASN A 43 64.98 -41.32 -15.83
C ASN A 43 64.15 -41.63 -14.57
N SER A 44 64.86 -42.06 -13.52
CA SER A 44 64.33 -42.71 -12.31
C SER A 44 64.27 -41.81 -11.08
N GLY A 45 63.24 -41.99 -10.25
CA GLY A 45 63.36 -41.85 -8.78
C GLY A 45 62.25 -41.07 -8.08
N GLY A 46 61.75 -41.62 -6.96
CA GLY A 46 60.89 -40.91 -6.01
C GLY A 46 59.84 -41.81 -5.36
N ASN A 47 60.00 -42.11 -4.07
CA ASN A 47 59.05 -42.87 -3.26
C ASN A 47 58.33 -41.91 -2.30
N GLY A 48 57.02 -42.05 -2.12
CA GLY A 48 56.26 -41.28 -1.12
C GLY A 48 54.77 -41.60 -1.15
N ASP A 49 54.29 -42.27 -0.10
CA ASP A 49 52.87 -42.34 0.22
C ASP A 49 52.32 -40.94 0.54
N GLU A 50 51.07 -40.65 0.20
CA GLU A 50 50.14 -40.07 1.18
C GLU A 50 48.69 -40.32 0.79
N ASN A 51 47.90 -40.72 1.78
CA ASN A 51 46.49 -41.12 1.65
C ASN A 51 45.62 -39.97 2.14
N GLY A 52 44.99 -39.23 1.23
CA GLY A 52 44.05 -38.14 1.53
C GLY A 52 42.68 -38.45 0.96
N GLY A 53 41.71 -38.78 1.82
CA GLY A 53 40.32 -38.96 1.40
C GLY A 53 39.67 -37.60 1.16
N GLN A 54 39.09 -37.41 -0.03
CA GLN A 54 38.13 -36.33 -0.26
C GLN A 54 36.74 -36.80 0.18
N ASN A 55 36.13 -36.03 1.09
CA ASN A 55 34.67 -36.00 1.21
C ASN A 55 34.13 -35.51 -0.14
N GLY A 56 33.24 -36.29 -0.75
CA GLY A 56 32.40 -35.79 -1.82
C GLY A 56 31.22 -35.06 -1.18
N THR A 57 31.08 -33.78 -1.49
CA THR A 57 29.81 -33.07 -1.31
C THR A 57 28.85 -33.60 -2.36
N GLU A 58 27.67 -34.06 -1.96
CA GLU A 58 26.62 -34.47 -2.88
C GLU A 58 25.93 -33.21 -3.40
N ASN A 59 26.24 -32.79 -4.62
CA ASN A 59 25.39 -31.85 -5.35
C ASN A 59 24.15 -32.61 -5.83
N GLY A 60 22.97 -32.02 -5.64
CA GLY A 60 21.70 -32.59 -6.10
C GLY A 60 21.67 -32.82 -7.60
N GLU A 61 20.92 -33.84 -8.03
CA GLU A 61 20.69 -34.14 -9.44
C GLU A 61 19.78 -33.06 -10.04
N THR A 62 20.32 -32.15 -10.85
CA THR A 62 19.50 -31.29 -11.71
C THR A 62 18.72 -32.15 -12.70
N ALA A 63 17.40 -31.96 -12.75
CA ALA A 63 16.55 -32.67 -13.69
C ALA A 63 16.91 -32.30 -15.14
N ASP A 64 16.80 -33.26 -16.05
CA ASP A 64 17.02 -33.03 -17.49
C ASP A 64 15.86 -32.21 -18.07
N ARG A 65 16.00 -30.87 -18.06
CA ARG A 65 14.92 -29.91 -18.37
C ARG A 65 14.30 -30.12 -19.75
N GLU A 66 15.09 -30.52 -20.76
CA GLU A 66 14.61 -30.86 -22.11
C GLU A 66 13.61 -32.05 -22.12
N SER A 67 13.51 -32.81 -21.02
CA SER A 67 12.62 -33.98 -20.89
C SER A 67 11.33 -33.70 -20.11
N LEU A 68 11.19 -32.50 -19.53
CA LEU A 68 10.03 -32.10 -18.75
C LEU A 68 8.79 -31.96 -19.63
N SER A 69 7.63 -32.34 -19.08
CA SER A 69 6.34 -32.08 -19.73
C SER A 69 5.19 -32.00 -18.74
N GLY A 70 4.22 -31.14 -19.08
CA GLY A 70 3.07 -30.80 -18.23
C GLY A 70 2.38 -29.53 -18.72
N ASP A 71 1.43 -29.04 -17.94
CA ASP A 71 0.74 -27.77 -18.18
C ASP A 71 0.87 -26.91 -16.91
N ILE A 72 1.31 -25.66 -17.09
CA ILE A 72 1.37 -24.60 -16.08
C ILE A 72 0.29 -23.58 -16.38
N ARG A 73 -0.57 -23.30 -15.40
CA ARG A 73 -1.60 -22.26 -15.48
C ARG A 73 -1.24 -21.07 -14.60
N ILE A 74 -1.13 -19.90 -15.21
CA ILE A 74 -0.85 -18.63 -14.56
C ILE A 74 -2.09 -17.74 -14.73
N SER A 75 -2.51 -17.05 -13.67
CA SER A 75 -3.64 -16.11 -13.65
C SER A 75 -3.23 -14.88 -12.84
N GLY A 76 -4.04 -13.83 -12.80
CA GLY A 76 -3.82 -12.68 -11.93
C GLY A 76 -3.47 -11.38 -12.66
N SER A 77 -2.62 -10.56 -12.05
CA SER A 77 -2.27 -9.19 -12.48
C SER A 77 -1.99 -9.06 -13.99
N SER A 78 -2.67 -8.10 -14.62
CA SER A 78 -2.38 -7.62 -15.98
C SER A 78 -1.01 -6.96 -16.09
N THR A 79 -0.45 -6.44 -14.99
CA THR A 79 0.87 -5.82 -14.91
C THR A 79 1.99 -6.85 -14.96
N VAL A 80 1.87 -7.96 -14.24
CA VAL A 80 2.91 -9.02 -14.26
C VAL A 80 2.73 -9.96 -15.47
N TYR A 81 1.60 -9.87 -16.16
CA TYR A 81 1.29 -10.67 -17.35
C TYR A 81 2.36 -10.60 -18.47
N PRO A 82 2.96 -9.45 -18.84
CA PRO A 82 4.02 -9.37 -19.86
C PRO A 82 5.29 -10.10 -19.42
N VAL A 83 5.69 -9.98 -18.14
CA VAL A 83 6.84 -10.71 -17.58
C VAL A 83 6.61 -12.22 -17.68
N ALA A 84 5.45 -12.68 -17.22
CA ALA A 84 5.10 -14.10 -17.28
C ALA A 84 5.02 -14.63 -18.73
N GLN A 85 4.56 -13.81 -19.69
CA GLN A 85 4.59 -14.15 -21.11
C GLN A 85 6.02 -14.31 -21.64
N GLU A 86 6.91 -13.36 -21.36
CA GLU A 86 8.26 -13.34 -21.93
C GLU A 86 9.16 -14.43 -21.31
N VAL A 87 9.11 -14.62 -19.99
CA VAL A 87 9.77 -15.76 -19.33
C VAL A 87 9.26 -17.10 -19.91
N SER A 88 7.95 -17.23 -20.13
CA SER A 88 7.39 -18.44 -20.77
C SER A 88 7.84 -18.59 -22.23
N ARG A 89 8.09 -17.49 -22.96
CA ARG A 89 8.63 -17.52 -24.32
C ARG A 89 10.09 -17.98 -24.32
N LEU A 90 10.90 -17.45 -23.41
CA LEU A 90 12.31 -17.80 -23.23
C LEU A 90 12.48 -19.27 -22.80
N TRP A 91 11.67 -19.76 -21.86
CA TRP A 91 11.62 -21.18 -21.48
C TRP A 91 11.38 -22.10 -22.70
N ASN A 92 10.42 -21.75 -23.56
CA ASN A 92 10.14 -22.55 -24.76
C ASN A 92 11.23 -22.42 -25.83
N GLU A 93 11.99 -21.32 -25.86
CA GLU A 93 13.15 -21.17 -26.74
C GLU A 93 14.34 -22.02 -26.28
N GLU A 94 14.59 -22.13 -24.97
CA GLU A 94 15.68 -22.94 -24.41
C GLU A 94 15.34 -24.43 -24.33
N TYR A 95 14.18 -24.79 -23.75
CA TYR A 95 13.81 -26.18 -23.42
C TYR A 95 12.75 -26.80 -24.34
N GLY A 96 12.10 -26.00 -25.19
CA GLY A 96 11.08 -26.43 -26.14
C GLY A 96 9.67 -26.61 -25.55
N ASP A 97 8.70 -26.85 -26.43
CA ASP A 97 7.25 -26.93 -26.17
C ASP A 97 6.78 -28.13 -25.29
N GLY A 98 7.65 -28.69 -24.44
CA GLY A 98 7.32 -29.82 -23.55
C GLY A 98 6.35 -29.41 -22.43
N VAL A 99 6.51 -28.19 -21.92
CA VAL A 99 5.65 -27.57 -20.89
C VAL A 99 4.72 -26.57 -21.57
N GLY A 100 3.41 -26.78 -21.45
CA GLY A 100 2.40 -25.86 -21.95
C GLY A 100 2.12 -24.74 -20.94
N PHE A 101 1.97 -23.50 -21.43
CA PHE A 101 1.62 -22.34 -20.61
C PHE A 101 0.23 -21.83 -20.97
N ASN A 102 -0.60 -21.60 -19.96
CA ASN A 102 -1.89 -20.92 -20.09
C ASN A 102 -1.93 -19.74 -19.11
N ILE A 103 -1.72 -18.55 -19.63
CA ILE A 103 -1.56 -17.30 -18.87
C ILE A 103 -2.79 -16.43 -19.13
N THR A 104 -3.45 -15.92 -18.09
CA THR A 104 -4.62 -15.03 -18.20
C THR A 104 -4.49 -13.77 -17.33
N PRO A 105 -4.73 -12.56 -17.86
CA PRO A 105 -4.72 -11.31 -17.09
C PRO A 105 -6.09 -11.09 -16.46
N ASP A 106 -6.32 -11.73 -15.31
CA ASP A 106 -7.59 -11.71 -14.58
C ASP A 106 -7.63 -10.63 -13.47
N GLY A 107 -6.59 -9.79 -13.35
CA GLY A 107 -6.38 -8.83 -12.27
C GLY A 107 -5.86 -9.49 -10.98
N SER A 108 -5.12 -8.77 -10.12
CA SER A 108 -4.46 -9.35 -8.93
C SER A 108 -5.47 -10.07 -8.01
N GLY A 109 -6.49 -9.32 -7.54
CA GLY A 109 -7.57 -9.87 -6.73
C GLY A 109 -8.50 -10.79 -7.50
N GLY A 110 -8.76 -10.51 -8.79
CA GLY A 110 -9.60 -11.37 -9.63
C GLY A 110 -9.01 -12.76 -9.83
N GLY A 111 -7.69 -12.87 -10.03
CA GLY A 111 -6.94 -14.11 -10.10
C GLY A 111 -6.94 -14.88 -8.77
N PHE A 112 -6.67 -14.20 -7.65
CA PHE A 112 -6.77 -14.81 -6.32
C PHE A 112 -8.15 -15.41 -6.08
N ASN A 113 -9.18 -14.56 -6.17
CA ASN A 113 -10.56 -14.91 -5.80
C ASN A 113 -11.19 -15.97 -6.72
N ASN A 114 -10.96 -15.88 -8.03
CA ASN A 114 -11.70 -16.68 -9.01
C ASN A 114 -10.91 -17.88 -9.58
N VAL A 115 -9.58 -17.94 -9.37
CA VAL A 115 -8.72 -18.95 -10.02
C VAL A 115 -7.73 -19.61 -9.06
N PHE A 116 -7.00 -18.84 -8.23
CA PHE A 116 -5.97 -19.40 -7.34
C PHE A 116 -6.55 -20.04 -6.08
N ILE A 117 -7.38 -19.32 -5.31
CA ILE A 117 -8.04 -19.82 -4.09
C ILE A 117 -8.96 -21.03 -4.39
N PRO A 118 -9.71 -21.07 -5.52
CA PRO A 118 -10.40 -22.29 -5.95
C PRO A 118 -9.50 -23.48 -6.31
N GLY A 119 -8.18 -23.27 -6.44
CA GLY A 119 -7.19 -24.28 -6.81
C GLY A 119 -7.10 -24.55 -8.32
N ASP A 120 -7.58 -23.65 -9.18
CA ASP A 120 -7.60 -23.83 -10.64
C ASP A 120 -6.30 -23.36 -11.34
N SER A 121 -5.54 -22.39 -10.78
CA SER A 121 -4.20 -21.98 -11.27
C SER A 121 -3.05 -22.58 -10.46
N ASP A 122 -1.87 -22.65 -11.07
CA ASP A 122 -0.61 -23.03 -10.42
C ASP A 122 0.08 -21.82 -9.80
N ILE A 123 -0.02 -20.67 -10.46
CA ILE A 123 0.56 -19.38 -10.07
C ILE A 123 -0.53 -18.29 -10.12
N ASN A 124 -0.51 -17.37 -9.15
CA ASN A 124 -1.20 -16.08 -9.23
C ASN A 124 -0.21 -14.93 -9.31
N ASN A 125 -0.21 -14.20 -10.42
CA ASN A 125 0.46 -12.92 -10.60
C ASN A 125 -0.22 -11.84 -9.75
N ALA A 126 0.54 -10.96 -9.10
CA ALA A 126 -0.01 -9.82 -8.36
C ALA A 126 0.86 -8.56 -8.50
N SER A 127 0.22 -7.39 -8.53
CA SER A 127 0.86 -6.06 -8.53
C SER A 127 0.77 -5.36 -7.16
N ARG A 128 0.63 -6.18 -6.11
CA ARG A 128 0.58 -5.84 -4.68
C ARG A 128 0.80 -7.12 -3.85
N PRO A 129 1.11 -7.04 -2.55
CA PRO A 129 1.08 -8.19 -1.65
C PRO A 129 -0.29 -8.90 -1.67
N ILE A 130 -0.35 -10.18 -1.31
CA ILE A 130 -1.62 -10.89 -1.06
C ILE A 130 -2.29 -10.27 0.18
N LYS A 131 -3.59 -9.95 0.09
CA LYS A 131 -4.33 -9.42 1.25
C LYS A 131 -4.54 -10.51 2.30
N ASP A 132 -4.62 -10.16 3.58
CA ASP A 132 -4.82 -11.15 4.64
C ASP A 132 -6.13 -11.95 4.49
N GLU A 133 -7.21 -11.33 3.99
CA GLU A 133 -8.42 -12.07 3.60
C GLU A 133 -8.16 -13.13 2.52
N GLU A 134 -7.32 -12.82 1.53
CA GLU A 134 -7.00 -13.72 0.41
C GLU A 134 -6.05 -14.84 0.87
N LEU A 135 -5.13 -14.53 1.78
CA LEU A 135 -4.25 -15.47 2.45
C LEU A 135 -5.04 -16.44 3.33
N GLN A 136 -5.88 -15.92 4.24
CA GLN A 136 -6.73 -16.74 5.11
C GLN A 136 -7.66 -17.61 4.28
N ARG A 137 -8.27 -17.07 3.21
CA ARG A 137 -9.12 -17.87 2.32
C ARG A 137 -8.35 -18.88 1.48
N SER A 138 -7.07 -18.63 1.16
CA SER A 138 -6.18 -19.65 0.57
C SER A 138 -5.97 -20.79 1.56
N ARG A 139 -5.59 -20.47 2.81
CA ARG A 139 -5.39 -21.42 3.92
C ARG A 139 -6.64 -22.24 4.24
N ASP A 140 -7.81 -21.61 4.28
CA ASP A 140 -9.12 -22.28 4.45
C ASP A 140 -9.44 -23.29 3.34
N ASN A 141 -8.95 -23.04 2.11
CA ASN A 141 -9.05 -23.97 0.98
C ASN A 141 -7.88 -24.97 0.93
N GLY A 142 -6.98 -24.96 1.92
CA GLY A 142 -5.83 -25.84 2.03
C GLY A 142 -4.69 -25.48 1.08
N ILE A 143 -4.60 -24.23 0.65
CA ILE A 143 -3.57 -23.69 -0.24
C ILE A 143 -2.70 -22.73 0.57
N GLU A 144 -1.46 -23.10 0.82
CA GLU A 144 -0.44 -22.12 1.20
C GLU A 144 0.12 -21.47 -0.07
N PRO A 145 0.09 -20.14 -0.21
CA PRO A 145 0.78 -19.43 -1.27
C PRO A 145 2.27 -19.30 -0.93
N VAL A 146 3.16 -19.56 -1.90
CA VAL A 146 4.58 -19.24 -1.79
C VAL A 146 4.84 -17.96 -2.57
N GLU A 147 5.28 -16.89 -1.91
CA GLU A 147 5.53 -15.59 -2.53
C GLU A 147 6.88 -15.51 -3.24
N PHE A 148 6.89 -14.82 -4.38
CA PHE A 148 8.09 -14.44 -5.11
C PHE A 148 7.98 -12.99 -5.60
N TYR A 149 8.92 -12.13 -5.20
CA TYR A 149 8.97 -10.70 -5.55
C TYR A 149 9.93 -10.50 -6.74
N VAL A 150 9.38 -10.17 -7.92
CA VAL A 150 10.07 -10.38 -9.22
C VAL A 150 10.45 -9.13 -10.00
N ALA A 151 9.90 -7.96 -9.67
CA ALA A 151 10.22 -6.68 -10.33
C ALA A 151 9.54 -5.50 -9.61
N GLN A 152 9.94 -4.27 -9.95
CA GLN A 152 9.15 -3.07 -9.65
C GLN A 152 8.53 -2.50 -10.93
N ASP A 153 7.22 -2.22 -10.90
CA ASP A 153 6.59 -1.32 -11.85
C ASP A 153 6.73 0.11 -11.31
N ALA A 154 7.15 1.06 -12.14
CA ALA A 154 7.31 2.45 -11.72
C ALA A 154 7.11 3.41 -12.90
N LEU A 155 6.36 4.49 -12.68
CA LEU A 155 6.01 5.48 -13.71
C LEU A 155 6.64 6.84 -13.42
N THR A 156 7.33 7.43 -14.40
CA THR A 156 7.89 8.77 -14.27
C THR A 156 6.99 9.79 -14.94
N VAL A 157 6.52 10.77 -14.18
CA VAL A 157 5.89 11.99 -14.71
C VAL A 157 6.98 12.93 -15.21
N VAL A 158 6.81 13.43 -16.44
CA VAL A 158 7.83 14.16 -17.18
C VAL A 158 7.29 15.43 -17.83
N VAL A 159 8.10 16.48 -17.81
CA VAL A 159 7.87 17.78 -18.45
C VAL A 159 9.05 18.14 -19.36
N ASN A 160 8.92 19.26 -20.07
CA ASN A 160 10.01 19.77 -20.88
C ASN A 160 11.26 20.10 -20.03
N ASN A 161 12.46 19.90 -20.59
CA ASN A 161 13.70 20.30 -19.93
C ASN A 161 13.82 21.82 -19.66
N ASP A 162 13.13 22.65 -20.45
CA ASP A 162 13.08 24.10 -20.28
C ASP A 162 11.91 24.55 -19.35
N ALA A 163 11.15 23.63 -18.74
CA ALA A 163 10.04 23.93 -17.81
C ALA A 163 10.54 24.36 -16.41
N ASP A 164 11.07 25.58 -16.33
CA ASP A 164 11.59 26.22 -15.10
C ASP A 164 10.51 26.54 -14.03
N PHE A 165 9.23 26.29 -14.28
CA PHE A 165 8.11 26.67 -13.40
C PHE A 165 7.61 25.56 -12.46
N ILE A 166 8.01 24.31 -12.70
CA ILE A 166 7.53 23.13 -11.97
C ILE A 166 8.67 22.13 -11.81
N ASP A 167 8.97 21.75 -10.56
CA ASP A 167 9.97 20.73 -10.19
C ASP A 167 9.33 19.50 -9.52
N GLU A 168 8.11 19.67 -9.01
CA GLU A 168 7.33 18.68 -8.24
C GLU A 168 5.83 18.82 -8.58
N ILE A 169 5.07 17.74 -8.39
CA ILE A 169 3.61 17.72 -8.55
C ILE A 169 2.99 16.69 -7.58
N SER A 170 1.82 17.00 -7.01
CA SER A 170 1.08 16.03 -6.20
C SER A 170 0.31 15.04 -7.07
N LEU A 171 -0.01 13.85 -6.54
CA LEU A 171 -0.92 12.92 -7.23
C LEU A 171 -2.34 13.52 -7.38
N GLU A 172 -2.75 14.45 -6.50
CA GLU A 172 -4.02 15.17 -6.61
C GLU A 172 -4.04 16.14 -7.80
N ASP A 173 -3.04 17.00 -7.94
CA ASP A 173 -2.88 17.91 -9.09
C ASP A 173 -2.80 17.10 -10.40
N LEU A 174 -2.09 15.97 -10.37
CA LEU A 174 -1.97 15.06 -11.51
C LEU A 174 -3.33 14.40 -11.84
N GLY A 175 -4.10 14.00 -10.82
CA GLY A 175 -5.48 13.54 -10.95
C GLY A 175 -6.39 14.59 -11.58
N GLU A 176 -6.31 15.84 -11.14
CA GLU A 176 -7.07 16.95 -11.75
C GLU A 176 -6.68 17.17 -13.22
N ILE A 177 -5.39 17.13 -13.56
CA ILE A 177 -4.93 17.33 -14.95
C ILE A 177 -5.46 16.25 -15.89
N TRP A 178 -5.42 14.99 -15.46
CA TRP A 178 -5.73 13.82 -16.29
C TRP A 178 -7.19 13.36 -16.23
N SER A 179 -7.96 13.78 -15.23
CA SER A 179 -9.39 13.47 -15.10
C SER A 179 -10.21 14.03 -16.28
N PRO A 180 -11.20 13.25 -16.79
CA PRO A 180 -12.09 13.70 -17.85
C PRO A 180 -13.17 14.70 -17.38
N ASP A 181 -13.39 14.83 -16.06
CA ASP A 181 -14.45 15.66 -15.49
C ASP A 181 -13.98 17.09 -15.17
N THR A 182 -12.74 17.25 -14.71
CA THR A 182 -12.06 18.55 -14.50
C THR A 182 -11.47 19.07 -15.80
N ALA A 183 -10.64 18.25 -16.47
CA ALA A 183 -10.02 18.50 -17.78
C ALA A 183 -9.53 19.95 -18.02
N PRO A 184 -8.64 20.49 -17.15
CA PRO A 184 -8.13 21.87 -17.26
C PRO A 184 -7.49 22.16 -18.64
N GLU A 185 -7.63 23.41 -19.11
CA GLU A 185 -7.07 23.86 -20.39
C GLU A 185 -5.73 24.62 -20.22
N LEU A 186 -5.47 25.17 -19.02
CA LEU A 186 -4.29 25.97 -18.67
C LEU A 186 -3.64 25.42 -17.40
N TRP A 187 -2.32 25.54 -17.25
CA TRP A 187 -1.64 25.17 -16.00
C TRP A 187 -2.16 25.99 -14.79
N SER A 188 -2.52 27.26 -15.04
CA SER A 188 -3.13 28.17 -14.05
C SER A 188 -4.54 27.77 -13.57
N ASP A 189 -5.22 26.84 -14.26
CA ASP A 189 -6.54 26.34 -13.84
C ASP A 189 -6.41 25.42 -12.61
N VAL A 190 -5.31 24.67 -12.50
CA VAL A 190 -5.02 23.72 -11.39
C VAL A 190 -4.33 24.45 -10.24
N ASN A 191 -3.22 25.12 -10.52
CA ASN A 191 -2.47 25.85 -9.51
C ASN A 191 -2.22 27.30 -9.95
N SER A 192 -2.74 28.25 -9.19
CA SER A 192 -2.69 29.67 -9.55
C SER A 192 -1.28 30.31 -9.58
N ASP A 193 -0.26 29.64 -9.06
CA ASP A 193 1.14 30.06 -9.16
C ASP A 193 1.85 29.52 -10.43
N TRP A 194 1.25 28.56 -11.14
CA TRP A 194 1.72 28.04 -12.43
C TRP A 194 1.33 28.97 -13.61
N PRO A 195 1.97 28.86 -14.79
CA PRO A 195 1.76 29.81 -15.90
C PRO A 195 0.35 29.76 -16.51
N ASP A 196 -0.12 30.93 -16.96
CA ASP A 196 -1.37 31.12 -17.71
C ASP A 196 -1.23 30.69 -19.19
N GLU A 197 -0.73 29.47 -19.41
CA GLU A 197 -0.37 28.91 -20.71
C GLU A 197 -0.98 27.49 -20.87
N PRO A 198 -1.45 27.13 -22.08
CA PRO A 198 -2.03 25.81 -22.35
C PRO A 198 -0.96 24.73 -22.51
N PHE A 199 -1.32 23.49 -22.18
CA PHE A 199 -0.44 22.33 -22.28
C PHE A 199 -0.98 21.24 -23.22
N ASP A 200 -0.06 20.46 -23.78
CA ASP A 200 -0.35 19.21 -24.48
C ASP A 200 -0.01 18.03 -23.55
N LEU A 201 -0.83 16.98 -23.57
CA LEU A 201 -0.62 15.77 -22.78
C LEU A 201 -0.10 14.62 -23.66
N TYR A 202 0.86 13.86 -23.14
CA TYR A 202 1.48 12.71 -23.82
C TYR A 202 1.52 11.48 -22.91
N GLY A 203 1.28 10.29 -23.46
CA GLY A 203 1.34 9.08 -22.66
C GLY A 203 1.28 7.78 -23.47
N PRO A 204 1.32 6.63 -22.80
CA PRO A 204 1.09 5.33 -23.39
C PRO A 204 -0.33 5.24 -23.97
N ALA A 205 -0.51 4.48 -25.05
CA ALA A 205 -1.82 4.18 -25.59
C ALA A 205 -2.65 3.35 -24.60
N SER A 206 -3.99 3.40 -24.71
CA SER A 206 -4.95 2.64 -23.88
C SER A 206 -4.95 1.11 -24.14
N THR A 207 -3.83 0.58 -24.62
CA THR A 207 -3.52 -0.83 -24.81
C THR A 207 -2.22 -1.25 -24.12
N SER A 208 -1.54 -0.31 -23.45
CA SER A 208 -0.35 -0.51 -22.63
C SER A 208 -0.72 -0.68 -21.16
N GLY A 209 -0.08 -1.60 -20.45
CA GLY A 209 -0.24 -1.77 -19.00
C GLY A 209 0.22 -0.54 -18.19
N THR A 210 1.09 0.30 -18.78
CA THR A 210 1.51 1.59 -18.22
C THR A 210 0.35 2.60 -18.16
N TYR A 211 -0.56 2.57 -19.15
CA TYR A 211 -1.80 3.37 -19.14
C TYR A 211 -2.76 2.85 -18.06
N ASP A 212 -2.92 1.52 -17.98
CA ASP A 212 -3.80 0.89 -16.98
C ASP A 212 -3.33 1.25 -15.56
N TYR A 213 -2.02 1.13 -15.29
CA TYR A 213 -1.44 1.49 -13.98
C TYR A 213 -1.59 2.97 -13.65
N PHE A 214 -1.24 3.86 -14.59
CA PHE A 214 -1.35 5.30 -14.37
C PHE A 214 -2.79 5.68 -14.00
N THR A 215 -3.75 5.09 -14.70
CA THR A 215 -5.18 5.27 -14.40
C THR A 215 -5.52 4.78 -12.99
N GLU A 216 -5.12 3.55 -12.65
CA GLU A 216 -5.35 2.94 -11.33
C GLU A 216 -4.76 3.78 -10.18
N ALA A 217 -3.53 4.29 -10.33
CA ALA A 217 -2.82 5.02 -9.28
C ALA A 217 -3.19 6.52 -9.17
N VAL A 218 -3.60 7.15 -10.28
CA VAL A 218 -3.84 8.62 -10.33
C VAL A 218 -5.33 8.97 -10.34
N ILE A 219 -6.19 8.07 -10.81
CA ILE A 219 -7.66 8.27 -10.85
C ILE A 219 -8.40 7.28 -9.92
N GLY A 220 -7.78 6.16 -9.57
CA GLY A 220 -8.41 5.07 -8.81
C GLY A 220 -9.06 3.99 -9.70
N GLU A 221 -9.51 2.89 -9.07
CA GLU A 221 -10.26 1.85 -9.76
C GLU A 221 -11.59 2.39 -10.32
N THR A 222 -11.82 2.24 -11.63
CA THR A 222 -13.03 2.76 -12.28
C THR A 222 -13.51 1.89 -13.45
N GLU A 223 -14.84 1.73 -13.55
CA GLU A 223 -15.53 1.02 -14.64
C GLU A 223 -15.87 1.96 -15.82
N ALA A 224 -15.29 3.16 -15.86
CA ALA A 224 -15.55 4.14 -16.91
C ALA A 224 -14.94 3.73 -18.27
N ASP A 225 -15.74 3.79 -19.35
CA ASP A 225 -15.27 3.56 -20.74
C ASP A 225 -14.14 4.53 -21.17
N GLN A 226 -13.98 5.65 -20.47
CA GLN A 226 -12.89 6.64 -20.63
C GLN A 226 -12.49 7.17 -19.24
N PRO A 227 -11.49 6.56 -18.58
CA PRO A 227 -11.16 6.88 -17.19
C PRO A 227 -10.21 8.09 -17.06
N ILE A 228 -9.42 8.39 -18.09
CA ILE A 228 -8.70 9.66 -18.25
C ILE A 228 -9.24 10.43 -19.46
N ARG A 229 -8.97 11.74 -19.51
CA ARG A 229 -9.32 12.63 -20.62
C ARG A 229 -8.78 12.13 -21.96
N SER A 230 -9.52 12.41 -23.04
CA SER A 230 -9.33 11.75 -24.35
C SER A 230 -8.54 12.57 -25.39
N ASP A 231 -8.02 13.72 -24.99
CA ASP A 231 -7.34 14.72 -25.83
C ASP A 231 -5.80 14.66 -25.73
N PHE A 232 -5.24 13.68 -25.03
CA PHE A 232 -3.79 13.39 -25.00
C PHE A 232 -3.30 12.64 -26.25
N GLU A 233 -2.02 12.78 -26.60
CA GLU A 233 -1.36 11.99 -27.65
C GLU A 233 -0.84 10.64 -27.09
N GLY A 234 -1.69 9.62 -27.16
CA GLY A 234 -1.37 8.23 -26.79
C GLY A 234 -0.54 7.46 -27.83
N THR A 235 0.49 6.73 -27.41
CA THR A 235 1.40 5.97 -28.29
C THR A 235 1.93 4.67 -27.64
N GLU A 236 2.39 3.72 -28.46
CA GLU A 236 3.05 2.45 -28.02
C GLU A 236 4.59 2.56 -28.07
N GLU A 237 5.11 3.77 -28.23
CA GLU A 237 6.55 4.06 -28.39
C GLU A 237 6.93 5.16 -27.38
N ASP A 238 7.57 4.80 -26.26
CA ASP A 238 7.92 5.74 -25.17
C ASP A 238 8.79 6.91 -25.64
N ASN A 239 9.67 6.65 -26.62
CA ASN A 239 10.48 7.67 -27.24
C ASN A 239 9.65 8.70 -28.03
N LEU A 240 8.41 8.40 -28.43
CA LEU A 240 7.49 9.39 -28.99
C LEU A 240 6.81 10.22 -27.90
N ILE A 241 6.53 9.66 -26.71
CA ILE A 241 6.08 10.40 -25.52
C ILE A 241 7.14 11.45 -25.17
N ALA A 242 8.38 11.01 -24.95
CA ALA A 242 9.49 11.89 -24.61
C ALA A 242 9.80 12.94 -25.70
N GLN A 243 9.64 12.59 -26.99
CA GLN A 243 9.78 13.55 -28.10
C GLN A 243 8.64 14.59 -28.15
N GLY A 244 7.42 14.21 -27.76
CA GLY A 244 6.28 15.11 -27.64
C GLY A 244 6.49 16.13 -26.53
N VAL A 245 6.76 15.63 -25.32
CA VAL A 245 7.06 16.44 -24.13
C VAL A 245 8.28 17.36 -24.36
N ALA A 246 9.38 16.86 -24.90
CA ALA A 246 10.54 17.69 -25.25
C ALA A 246 10.27 18.69 -26.41
N GLY A 247 9.19 18.52 -27.16
CA GLY A 247 8.80 19.37 -28.28
C GLY A 247 8.01 20.63 -27.92
N ASN A 248 7.39 20.67 -26.73
CA ASN A 248 6.58 21.78 -26.23
C ASN A 248 7.00 22.14 -24.79
N GLU A 249 7.34 23.41 -24.54
CA GLU A 249 7.80 23.95 -23.25
C GLU A 249 6.81 23.70 -22.10
N TYR A 250 5.51 23.64 -22.40
CA TYR A 250 4.44 23.44 -21.42
C TYR A 250 3.86 22.03 -21.41
N ALA A 251 4.38 21.08 -22.18
CA ALA A 251 3.82 19.74 -22.23
C ALA A 251 4.14 18.90 -20.98
N LEU A 252 3.18 18.05 -20.61
CA LEU A 252 3.28 17.06 -19.55
C LEU A 252 3.07 15.67 -20.15
N GLY A 253 3.73 14.66 -19.59
CA GLY A 253 3.43 13.27 -19.90
C GLY A 253 3.87 12.32 -18.80
N TYR A 254 3.62 11.04 -19.00
CA TYR A 254 4.14 9.96 -18.16
C TYR A 254 4.66 8.80 -19.02
N LEU A 255 5.66 8.09 -18.51
CA LEU A 255 6.32 6.98 -19.20
C LEU A 255 6.97 6.01 -18.19
N PRO A 256 7.35 4.78 -18.59
CA PRO A 256 7.99 3.83 -17.69
C PRO A 256 9.33 4.35 -17.14
N PHE A 257 9.59 4.14 -15.85
CA PHE A 257 10.81 4.58 -15.16
C PHE A 257 12.09 3.99 -15.78
N ALA A 258 12.04 2.75 -16.29
CA ALA A 258 13.13 2.14 -17.04
C ALA A 258 13.47 2.89 -18.34
N TYR A 259 12.48 3.52 -19.00
CA TYR A 259 12.75 4.38 -20.15
C TYR A 259 13.43 5.69 -19.72
N TYR A 260 12.94 6.35 -18.65
CA TYR A 260 13.52 7.60 -18.14
C TYR A 260 14.99 7.42 -17.71
N THR A 261 15.28 6.41 -16.89
CA THR A 261 16.63 6.13 -16.38
C THR A 261 17.66 5.84 -17.47
N ASN A 262 17.22 5.24 -18.60
CA ASN A 262 18.06 5.04 -19.78
C ASN A 262 18.19 6.28 -20.67
N ASN A 263 17.31 7.28 -20.52
CA ASN A 263 17.24 8.49 -21.35
C ASN A 263 17.04 9.79 -20.53
N PRO A 264 17.78 10.03 -19.42
CA PRO A 264 17.46 11.11 -18.46
C PRO A 264 17.69 12.52 -19.03
N ASP A 265 18.52 12.65 -20.06
CA ASP A 265 18.72 13.93 -20.77
C ASP A 265 17.56 14.28 -21.73
N SER A 266 16.57 13.41 -21.92
CA SER A 266 15.54 13.59 -22.97
C SER A 266 14.37 14.50 -22.55
N VAL A 267 13.98 14.44 -21.28
CA VAL A 267 12.89 15.18 -20.63
C VAL A 267 13.26 15.38 -19.15
N LYS A 268 12.64 16.36 -18.49
CA LYS A 268 12.80 16.57 -17.04
C LYS A 268 11.74 15.75 -16.31
N ALA A 269 12.13 14.92 -15.35
CA ALA A 269 11.18 14.29 -14.45
C ALA A 269 10.74 15.23 -13.32
N LEU A 270 9.52 15.05 -12.83
CA LEU A 270 9.00 15.71 -11.63
C LEU A 270 9.16 14.79 -10.41
N SER A 271 9.48 15.38 -9.26
CA SER A 271 9.27 14.72 -7.98
C SER A 271 7.76 14.59 -7.70
N LEU A 272 7.35 13.50 -7.07
CA LEU A 272 5.94 13.23 -6.77
C LEU A 272 5.68 13.27 -5.28
N SER A 273 4.58 13.91 -4.87
CA SER A 273 4.06 13.86 -3.50
C SER A 273 2.65 13.26 -3.46
N GLU A 274 2.34 12.61 -2.35
CA GLU A 274 1.04 12.00 -2.06
C GLU A 274 0.65 12.32 -0.61
N GLY A 275 -0.61 12.69 -0.36
CA GLY A 275 -1.11 12.98 0.99
C GLY A 275 -0.34 14.07 1.76
N GLY A 276 0.30 15.02 1.07
CA GLY A 276 1.10 16.08 1.69
C GLY A 276 2.52 15.66 2.13
N SER A 277 2.99 14.47 1.72
CA SER A 277 4.38 14.02 1.94
C SER A 277 5.43 14.89 1.22
N ASP A 278 6.68 14.85 1.69
CA ASP A 278 7.82 15.47 1.02
C ASP A 278 7.99 14.88 -0.41
N PRO A 279 8.07 15.69 -1.48
CA PRO A 279 8.15 15.19 -2.85
C PRO A 279 9.36 14.28 -3.11
N VAL A 280 9.10 13.08 -3.61
CA VAL A 280 10.09 12.03 -3.85
C VAL A 280 10.56 12.05 -5.30
N GLU A 281 11.88 12.15 -5.51
CA GLU A 281 12.49 12.09 -6.85
C GLU A 281 12.40 10.66 -7.42
N PRO A 282 12.01 10.48 -8.70
CA PRO A 282 12.04 9.18 -9.37
C PRO A 282 13.45 8.62 -9.38
N SER A 283 13.65 7.58 -8.58
CA SER A 283 14.96 6.97 -8.33
C SER A 283 14.81 5.46 -8.16
N LEU A 284 15.89 4.71 -8.45
CA LEU A 284 15.89 3.25 -8.31
C LEU A 284 15.64 2.85 -6.85
N GLU A 285 16.25 3.58 -5.93
CA GLU A 285 16.10 3.41 -4.47
C GLU A 285 14.66 3.67 -4.03
N GLY A 286 14.07 4.82 -4.39
CA GLY A 286 12.68 5.15 -4.04
C GLY A 286 11.64 4.23 -4.70
N ALA A 287 11.91 3.74 -5.91
CA ALA A 287 11.06 2.74 -6.54
C ALA A 287 11.14 1.41 -5.80
N GLN A 288 12.35 0.88 -5.56
CA GLN A 288 12.57 -0.42 -4.88
C GLN A 288 12.07 -0.42 -3.43
N SER A 289 12.18 0.70 -2.72
CA SER A 289 11.70 0.83 -1.33
C SER A 289 10.19 1.11 -1.23
N GLY A 290 9.48 1.30 -2.34
CA GLY A 290 8.05 1.67 -2.35
C GLY A 290 7.76 3.13 -1.97
N ASN A 291 8.78 3.94 -1.64
CA ASN A 291 8.60 5.32 -1.20
C ASN A 291 8.26 6.29 -2.34
N TYR A 292 8.43 5.89 -3.60
CA TYR A 292 8.05 6.72 -4.75
C TYR A 292 6.57 6.50 -5.11
N PRO A 293 5.70 7.53 -5.09
CA PRO A 293 4.24 7.35 -5.16
C PRO A 293 3.68 6.59 -6.38
N LEU A 294 4.40 6.60 -7.51
CA LEU A 294 4.03 5.81 -8.70
C LEU A 294 4.92 4.59 -8.90
N ALA A 295 5.40 3.97 -7.82
CA ALA A 295 6.02 2.66 -7.83
C ALA A 295 5.15 1.62 -7.12
N ARG A 296 5.19 0.37 -7.59
CA ARG A 296 4.55 -0.76 -6.92
C ARG A 296 5.33 -2.07 -7.08
N PRO A 297 5.29 -2.95 -6.07
CA PRO A 297 5.92 -4.25 -6.13
C PRO A 297 5.16 -5.25 -7.02
N LEU A 298 5.91 -6.01 -7.82
CA LEU A 298 5.37 -7.08 -8.66
C LEU A 298 5.74 -8.44 -8.10
N PHE A 299 4.72 -9.25 -7.82
CA PHE A 299 4.85 -10.59 -7.26
C PHE A 299 4.26 -11.66 -8.18
N PHE A 300 4.64 -12.91 -7.91
CA PHE A 300 3.75 -14.03 -8.15
C PHE A 300 3.72 -14.98 -6.96
N TYR A 301 2.60 -15.71 -6.82
CA TYR A 301 2.37 -16.66 -5.74
C TYR A 301 2.17 -18.06 -6.32
N ALA A 302 3.00 -19.02 -5.92
CA ALA A 302 2.84 -20.42 -6.32
C ALA A 302 1.97 -21.18 -5.32
N ASN A 303 1.11 -22.07 -5.82
CA ASN A 303 0.33 -22.97 -4.96
C ASN A 303 1.25 -24.07 -4.40
N MET A 304 1.56 -24.05 -3.10
CA MET A 304 2.58 -24.95 -2.51
C MET A 304 2.31 -26.43 -2.76
N ASN A 305 1.05 -26.89 -2.68
CA ASN A 305 0.69 -28.27 -2.97
C ASN A 305 1.08 -28.70 -4.40
N LYS A 306 0.87 -27.80 -5.37
CA LYS A 306 1.20 -28.05 -6.77
C LYS A 306 2.69 -27.89 -7.04
N LEU A 307 3.36 -26.96 -6.36
CA LEU A 307 4.80 -26.82 -6.37
C LEU A 307 5.49 -28.13 -5.93
N GLN A 308 5.01 -28.75 -4.86
CA GLN A 308 5.51 -30.05 -4.38
C GLN A 308 5.21 -31.22 -5.34
N GLU A 309 4.05 -31.22 -6.01
CA GLU A 309 3.68 -32.29 -6.96
C GLU A 309 4.42 -32.19 -8.31
N LYS A 310 4.62 -30.97 -8.83
CA LYS A 310 5.02 -30.73 -10.23
C LYS A 310 6.48 -30.32 -10.36
N THR A 311 7.39 -31.28 -10.60
CA THR A 311 8.81 -30.98 -10.90
C THR A 311 9.02 -29.99 -12.06
N TYR A 312 8.14 -29.98 -13.06
CA TYR A 312 8.21 -28.99 -14.15
C TYR A 312 7.80 -27.58 -13.74
N LEU A 313 6.96 -27.43 -12.70
CA LEU A 313 6.62 -26.13 -12.10
C LEU A 313 7.79 -25.62 -11.24
N GLN A 314 8.44 -26.51 -10.48
CA GLN A 314 9.65 -26.20 -9.69
C GLN A 314 10.76 -25.62 -10.59
N GLU A 315 11.08 -26.32 -11.68
CA GLU A 315 12.13 -25.86 -12.59
C GLU A 315 11.73 -24.63 -13.41
N PHE A 316 10.44 -24.46 -13.75
CA PHE A 316 9.96 -23.22 -14.39
C PHE A 316 10.04 -22.02 -13.44
N ILE A 317 9.61 -22.15 -12.18
CA ILE A 317 9.72 -21.08 -11.18
C ILE A 317 11.19 -20.75 -10.93
N ARG A 318 12.07 -21.76 -10.83
CA ARG A 318 13.51 -21.55 -10.75
C ARG A 318 14.04 -20.74 -11.92
N PHE A 319 13.62 -21.08 -13.14
CA PHE A 319 13.99 -20.32 -14.33
C PHE A 319 13.47 -18.88 -14.27
N TYR A 320 12.18 -18.68 -13.96
CA TYR A 320 11.58 -17.35 -13.79
C TYR A 320 12.40 -16.46 -12.84
N ILE A 321 12.76 -16.99 -11.68
CA ILE A 321 13.54 -16.24 -10.67
C ILE A 321 14.94 -15.87 -11.18
N ASN A 322 15.60 -16.73 -11.99
CA ASN A 322 16.91 -16.45 -12.59
C ASN A 322 16.84 -15.57 -13.85
N GLU A 323 15.65 -15.22 -14.33
CA GLU A 323 15.43 -14.32 -15.46
C GLU A 323 14.87 -12.95 -14.99
N ALA A 324 14.68 -12.77 -13.69
CA ALA A 324 14.06 -11.60 -13.08
C ALA A 324 15.04 -10.42 -12.88
N ASP A 325 16.35 -10.67 -12.85
CA ASP A 325 17.41 -9.65 -12.77
C ASP A 325 18.05 -9.31 -14.14
N GLU A 326 17.55 -9.89 -15.24
CA GLU A 326 18.11 -9.72 -16.58
C GLU A 326 17.67 -8.40 -17.26
N ASP A 327 18.55 -7.84 -18.10
CA ASP A 327 18.41 -6.49 -18.69
C ASP A 327 17.08 -6.29 -19.46
N TYR A 328 16.50 -7.35 -20.04
CA TYR A 328 15.27 -7.26 -20.85
C TYR A 328 14.02 -6.89 -20.02
N ILE A 329 14.02 -7.12 -18.71
CA ILE A 329 12.96 -6.65 -17.81
C ILE A 329 12.86 -5.12 -17.87
N ALA A 330 14.00 -4.43 -18.00
CA ALA A 330 14.07 -2.98 -18.21
C ALA A 330 13.99 -2.56 -19.68
N GLU A 331 14.75 -3.22 -20.57
CA GLU A 331 14.88 -2.79 -21.98
C GLU A 331 13.65 -3.10 -22.85
N ASP A 332 12.99 -4.25 -22.65
CA ASP A 332 11.89 -4.73 -23.49
C ASP A 332 10.51 -4.68 -22.79
N ILE A 333 10.46 -4.78 -21.46
CA ILE A 333 9.20 -4.75 -20.67
C ILE A 333 8.96 -3.39 -19.98
N GLY A 334 10.03 -2.68 -19.59
CA GLY A 334 9.95 -1.34 -18.99
C GLY A 334 9.90 -1.29 -17.45
N TYR A 335 10.16 -2.41 -16.77
CA TYR A 335 10.16 -2.53 -15.30
C TYR A 335 11.57 -2.47 -14.70
N VAL A 336 11.64 -2.27 -13.39
CA VAL A 336 12.88 -2.40 -12.62
C VAL A 336 13.15 -3.91 -12.40
N PRO A 337 14.31 -4.45 -12.82
CA PRO A 337 14.68 -5.84 -12.56
C PRO A 337 14.89 -6.12 -11.06
N SER A 338 14.72 -7.37 -10.65
CA SER A 338 15.10 -7.84 -9.31
C SER A 338 16.57 -7.56 -9.00
N SER A 339 16.87 -7.34 -7.72
CA SER A 339 18.25 -7.36 -7.23
C SER A 339 18.75 -8.79 -7.08
N GLN A 340 20.08 -8.99 -7.00
CA GLN A 340 20.66 -10.32 -6.71
C GLN A 340 20.21 -10.86 -5.35
N GLU A 341 19.94 -9.98 -4.38
CA GLU A 341 19.41 -10.33 -3.06
C GLU A 341 17.98 -10.89 -3.19
N MET A 342 17.08 -10.17 -3.90
CA MET A 342 15.73 -10.66 -4.21
C MET A 342 15.75 -12.00 -4.97
N VAL A 343 16.70 -12.20 -5.89
CA VAL A 343 16.88 -13.49 -6.60
C VAL A 343 17.31 -14.60 -5.62
N GLU A 344 18.23 -14.33 -4.70
CA GLU A 344 18.66 -15.28 -3.67
C GLU A 344 17.52 -15.62 -2.68
N ASP A 345 16.75 -14.63 -2.23
CA ASP A 345 15.60 -14.80 -1.33
C ASP A 345 14.46 -15.59 -2.00
N ASN A 346 14.11 -15.22 -3.23
CA ASN A 346 13.14 -15.98 -4.03
C ASN A 346 13.58 -17.44 -4.25
N LEU A 347 14.88 -17.69 -4.44
CA LEU A 347 15.40 -19.06 -4.53
C LEU A 347 15.31 -19.81 -3.19
N ALA A 348 15.48 -19.13 -2.05
CA ALA A 348 15.24 -19.71 -0.73
C ALA A 348 13.77 -20.06 -0.52
N ASN A 349 12.85 -19.15 -0.85
CA ASN A 349 11.39 -19.37 -0.81
C ASN A 349 10.97 -20.55 -1.69
N LEU A 350 11.59 -20.71 -2.87
CA LEU A 350 11.37 -21.85 -3.74
C LEU A 350 11.78 -23.18 -3.07
N GLU A 351 12.98 -23.27 -2.48
CA GLU A 351 13.43 -24.49 -1.80
C GLU A 351 12.56 -24.82 -0.58
N ALA A 352 12.19 -23.82 0.21
CA ALA A 352 11.29 -23.98 1.36
C ALA A 352 9.90 -24.48 0.92
N GLY A 353 9.33 -23.90 -0.14
CA GLY A 353 8.05 -24.34 -0.70
C GLY A 353 8.09 -25.76 -1.29
N ILE A 354 9.21 -26.14 -1.91
CA ILE A 354 9.46 -27.51 -2.39
C ILE A 354 9.56 -28.51 -1.23
N ALA A 355 10.19 -28.12 -0.11
CA ALA A 355 10.28 -28.95 1.09
C ALA A 355 8.93 -29.06 1.83
N GLY A 356 8.10 -28.01 1.74
CA GLY A 356 6.90 -27.83 2.56
C GLY A 356 7.16 -27.18 3.91
N ASP A 357 8.28 -26.47 4.00
CA ASP A 357 8.74 -25.74 5.18
C ASP A 357 8.55 -24.22 5.02
N TYR A 358 7.92 -23.75 3.94
CA TYR A 358 7.54 -22.34 3.73
C TYR A 358 6.18 -22.03 4.36
N GLU A 359 6.08 -20.87 5.00
CA GLU A 359 4.85 -20.30 5.55
C GLU A 359 4.83 -18.79 5.25
N TYR A 360 3.77 -18.31 4.61
CA TYR A 360 3.67 -16.90 4.21
C TYR A 360 3.58 -15.99 5.45
N GLY A 361 4.36 -14.90 5.45
CA GLY A 361 4.49 -13.98 6.57
C GLY A 361 5.49 -14.42 7.65
N ASN A 362 6.20 -15.55 7.45
CA ASN A 362 7.31 -16.00 8.30
C ASN A 362 8.66 -15.76 7.58
N ASP A 363 8.87 -14.51 7.15
CA ASP A 363 10.00 -14.17 6.29
C ASP A 363 11.32 -14.24 7.06
N ASN A 364 12.27 -15.03 6.51
CA ASN A 364 13.58 -15.26 7.11
C ASN A 364 14.56 -14.10 6.82
N SER A 365 14.06 -12.87 6.69
CA SER A 365 14.84 -11.64 6.53
C SER A 365 15.48 -11.21 7.85
N ASP A 366 16.41 -12.04 8.34
CA ASP A 366 17.25 -11.86 9.54
C ASP A 366 16.48 -11.49 10.84
N ASP A 367 15.25 -12.00 11.01
CA ASP A 367 14.60 -11.93 12.32
C ASP A 367 15.34 -12.84 13.33
N SER A 368 15.90 -12.21 14.35
CA SER A 368 16.50 -12.92 15.50
C SER A 368 15.48 -13.25 16.59
N GLY A 369 14.22 -12.89 16.37
CA GLY A 369 13.03 -13.38 17.05
C GLY A 369 12.82 -14.88 16.86
N THR A 370 12.40 -15.54 17.92
CA THR A 370 12.06 -16.97 17.87
C THR A 370 10.64 -17.14 17.38
N ASP A 371 10.43 -17.84 16.26
CA ASP A 371 9.16 -18.42 15.79
C ASP A 371 8.18 -18.74 16.95
N VAL A 372 7.23 -17.82 17.23
CA VAL A 372 6.34 -17.88 18.39
C VAL A 372 4.99 -18.48 17.99
N ASP A 373 4.72 -19.71 18.42
CA ASP A 373 3.39 -20.31 18.37
C ASP A 373 2.38 -19.47 19.18
N ARG A 374 1.61 -18.61 18.49
CA ARG A 374 0.66 -17.67 19.10
C ARG A 374 -0.51 -18.35 19.79
N GLU A 375 -0.98 -19.50 19.30
CA GLU A 375 -2.02 -20.32 19.96
C GLU A 375 -1.55 -20.87 21.32
N SER A 376 -0.23 -21.06 21.50
CA SER A 376 0.35 -21.52 22.76
C SER A 376 0.51 -20.43 23.83
N LEU A 377 0.37 -19.15 23.46
CA LEU A 377 0.59 -18.02 24.35
C LEU A 377 -0.46 -17.95 25.46
N SER A 378 -0.03 -17.57 26.66
CA SER A 378 -0.95 -17.35 27.77
C SER A 378 -0.42 -16.38 28.82
N GLY A 379 -1.34 -15.60 29.39
CA GLY A 379 -1.03 -14.57 30.38
C GLY A 379 -2.15 -13.53 30.48
N ASP A 380 -1.92 -12.46 31.25
CA ASP A 380 -2.78 -11.28 31.25
C ASP A 380 -2.10 -10.11 30.53
N ILE A 381 -2.88 -9.30 29.83
CA ILE A 381 -2.53 -7.95 29.35
C ILE A 381 -3.48 -6.94 30.01
N ARG A 382 -2.90 -5.92 30.65
CA ARG A 382 -3.63 -4.81 31.29
C ARG A 382 -3.47 -3.53 30.48
N ILE A 383 -4.58 -3.00 29.98
CA ILE A 383 -4.64 -1.79 29.17
C ILE A 383 -5.46 -0.75 29.94
N SER A 384 -4.95 0.47 30.09
CA SER A 384 -5.65 1.57 30.76
C SER A 384 -5.56 2.85 29.91
N GLY A 385 -6.44 3.81 30.12
CA GLY A 385 -6.25 5.18 29.61
C GLY A 385 -7.41 5.68 28.76
N SER A 386 -7.13 6.32 27.62
CA SER A 386 -8.11 7.03 26.79
C SER A 386 -9.40 6.22 26.53
N SER A 387 -10.56 6.84 26.79
CA SER A 387 -11.88 6.32 26.40
C SER A 387 -12.09 6.30 24.89
N THR A 388 -11.28 7.04 24.12
CA THR A 388 -11.30 7.06 22.66
C THR A 388 -10.51 5.90 22.05
N VAL A 389 -9.38 5.53 22.63
CA VAL A 389 -8.61 4.37 22.15
C VAL A 389 -9.16 3.06 22.75
N TYR A 390 -10.11 3.16 23.69
CA TYR A 390 -10.76 2.01 24.32
C TYR A 390 -11.49 1.08 23.33
N PRO A 391 -12.33 1.57 22.38
CA PRO A 391 -12.96 0.73 21.36
C PRO A 391 -11.93 -0.01 20.49
N VAL A 392 -10.89 0.68 20.00
CA VAL A 392 -9.80 0.08 19.22
C VAL A 392 -9.19 -1.10 19.99
N ALA A 393 -8.72 -0.85 21.22
CA ALA A 393 -8.11 -1.89 22.04
C ALA A 393 -9.08 -3.03 22.42
N GLN A 394 -10.37 -2.74 22.56
CA GLN A 394 -11.40 -3.74 22.83
C GLN A 394 -11.60 -4.70 21.66
N GLU A 395 -11.64 -4.18 20.43
CA GLU A 395 -11.85 -5.02 19.26
C GLU A 395 -10.59 -5.75 18.80
N THR A 396 -9.41 -5.11 18.82
CA THR A 396 -8.14 -5.82 18.60
C THR A 396 -7.99 -6.99 19.58
N SER A 397 -8.40 -6.81 20.84
CA SER A 397 -8.48 -7.90 21.82
C SER A 397 -9.54 -8.96 21.47
N ARG A 398 -10.64 -8.60 20.80
CA ARG A 398 -11.66 -9.55 20.34
C ARG A 398 -11.13 -10.38 19.16
N LEU A 399 -10.55 -9.73 18.15
CA LEU A 399 -9.96 -10.35 16.96
C LEU A 399 -8.82 -11.31 17.36
N TRP A 400 -7.93 -10.89 18.26
CA TRP A 400 -6.91 -11.77 18.84
C TRP A 400 -7.50 -13.06 19.43
N ASN A 401 -8.58 -12.96 20.21
CA ASN A 401 -9.23 -14.13 20.80
C ASN A 401 -10.02 -14.96 19.79
N GLU A 402 -10.47 -14.38 18.67
CA GLU A 402 -11.10 -15.11 17.57
C GLU A 402 -10.08 -15.92 16.77
N GLN A 403 -8.90 -15.36 16.51
CA GLN A 403 -7.81 -15.98 15.74
C GLN A 403 -6.98 -16.97 16.58
N TYR A 404 -6.55 -16.59 17.79
CA TYR A 404 -5.61 -17.37 18.62
C TYR A 404 -6.25 -17.99 19.90
N GLY A 405 -7.51 -17.66 20.19
CA GLY A 405 -8.26 -18.19 21.34
C GLY A 405 -7.98 -17.51 22.68
N ASP A 406 -8.77 -17.88 23.70
CA ASP A 406 -8.79 -17.29 25.06
C ASP A 406 -7.52 -17.54 25.93
N GLY A 407 -6.36 -17.83 25.32
CA GLY A 407 -5.10 -18.06 26.05
C GLY A 407 -4.58 -16.82 26.76
N VAL A 408 -4.76 -15.65 26.12
CA VAL A 408 -4.37 -14.33 26.62
C VAL A 408 -5.60 -13.59 27.14
N GLY A 409 -5.59 -13.23 28.43
CA GLY A 409 -6.66 -12.50 29.08
C GLY A 409 -6.46 -10.98 28.99
N PHE A 410 -7.45 -10.26 28.48
CA PHE A 410 -7.43 -8.80 28.36
C PHE A 410 -8.23 -8.14 29.48
N ASN A 411 -7.66 -7.11 30.10
CA ASN A 411 -8.35 -6.25 31.06
C ASN A 411 -8.12 -4.79 30.66
N ILE A 412 -9.17 -4.16 30.11
CA ILE A 412 -9.11 -2.85 29.46
C ILE A 412 -9.99 -1.87 30.24
N THR A 413 -9.44 -0.72 30.66
CA THR A 413 -10.17 0.30 31.43
C THR A 413 -10.06 1.71 30.84
N PRO A 414 -11.19 2.40 30.59
CA PRO A 414 -11.20 3.78 30.07
C PRO A 414 -11.00 4.79 31.21
N ASP A 415 -9.78 4.87 31.74
CA ASP A 415 -9.39 5.78 32.84
C ASP A 415 -9.06 7.22 32.38
N GLY A 416 -9.21 7.52 31.07
CA GLY A 416 -8.78 8.76 30.42
C GLY A 416 -7.26 8.83 30.24
N SER A 417 -6.77 9.51 29.20
CA SER A 417 -5.34 9.53 28.82
C SER A 417 -4.43 9.92 30.00
N GLY A 418 -4.75 11.01 30.70
CA GLY A 418 -4.03 11.44 31.89
C GLY A 418 -4.29 10.57 33.12
N GLY A 419 -5.50 10.03 33.30
CA GLY A 419 -5.83 9.18 34.44
C GLY A 419 -5.11 7.84 34.39
N GLY A 420 -5.07 7.20 33.22
CA GLY A 420 -4.29 6.00 32.94
C GLY A 420 -2.80 6.20 33.23
N PHE A 421 -2.18 7.24 32.65
CA PHE A 421 -0.78 7.57 32.92
C PHE A 421 -0.52 7.73 34.42
N ASN A 422 -1.28 8.59 35.08
CA ASN A 422 -0.99 9.01 36.46
C ASN A 422 -1.31 7.95 37.51
N ASN A 423 -2.36 7.15 37.31
CA ASN A 423 -2.92 6.27 38.34
C ASN A 423 -2.66 4.77 38.08
N VAL A 424 -2.26 4.38 36.87
CA VAL A 424 -2.12 2.97 36.48
C VAL A 424 -0.76 2.68 35.82
N PHE A 425 -0.40 3.41 34.76
CA PHE A 425 0.82 3.13 33.99
C PHE A 425 2.10 3.54 34.70
N ILE A 426 2.22 4.79 35.17
CA ILE A 426 3.40 5.27 35.92
C ILE A 426 3.63 4.49 37.24
N PRO A 427 2.59 4.03 37.96
CA PRO A 427 2.74 3.06 39.06
C PRO A 427 3.24 1.66 38.64
N GLY A 428 3.11 1.29 37.35
CA GLY A 428 3.47 -0.03 36.82
C GLY A 428 2.37 -1.09 36.94
N ASP A 429 1.12 -0.68 37.12
CA ASP A 429 -0.04 -1.57 37.28
C ASP A 429 -0.71 -1.95 35.94
N SER A 430 -0.41 -1.24 34.83
CA SER A 430 -0.78 -1.61 33.46
C SER A 430 0.45 -1.93 32.58
N ASP A 431 0.19 -2.71 31.52
CA ASP A 431 1.16 -3.05 30.49
C ASP A 431 1.16 -2.02 29.35
N ILE A 432 -0.02 -1.51 29.01
CA ILE A 432 -0.26 -0.52 27.96
C ILE A 432 -1.04 0.67 28.54
N ASN A 433 -0.68 1.89 28.13
CA ASN A 433 -1.49 3.09 28.31
C ASN A 433 -2.01 3.66 26.98
N ASN A 434 -3.31 3.53 26.76
CA ASN A 434 -4.07 4.18 25.70
C ASN A 434 -4.07 5.71 25.89
N ALA A 435 -3.83 6.49 24.83
CA ALA A 435 -3.80 7.95 24.90
C ALA A 435 -4.31 8.61 23.62
N SER A 436 -5.20 9.58 23.75
CA SER A 436 -5.72 10.43 22.67
C SER A 436 -4.94 11.76 22.55
N ARG A 437 -3.64 11.71 22.84
CA ARG A 437 -2.66 12.80 22.76
C ARG A 437 -1.25 12.27 23.04
N PRO A 438 -0.18 13.00 22.66
CA PRO A 438 1.17 12.66 23.08
C PRO A 438 1.34 12.68 24.61
N ILE A 439 2.29 11.89 25.12
CA ILE A 439 2.72 11.90 26.52
C ILE A 439 3.32 13.26 26.89
N LYS A 440 2.90 13.83 28.03
CA LYS A 440 3.42 15.12 28.52
C LYS A 440 4.83 14.93 29.05
N ASP A 441 5.72 15.92 28.94
CA ASP A 441 7.10 15.83 29.46
C ASP A 441 7.16 15.45 30.95
N GLU A 442 6.23 15.99 31.74
CA GLU A 442 6.10 15.67 33.16
C GLU A 442 5.65 14.22 33.41
N GLU A 443 4.88 13.63 32.49
CA GLU A 443 4.46 12.22 32.55
C GLU A 443 5.63 11.32 32.15
N LEU A 444 6.31 11.61 31.03
CA LEU A 444 7.51 10.88 30.57
C LEU A 444 8.63 10.89 31.62
N GLN A 445 8.96 12.06 32.19
CA GLN A 445 9.94 12.16 33.27
C GLN A 445 9.51 11.37 34.51
N ARG A 446 8.22 11.35 34.85
CA ARG A 446 7.72 10.58 35.99
C ARG A 446 7.68 9.08 35.73
N SER A 447 7.44 8.63 34.50
CA SER A 447 7.62 7.22 34.11
C SER A 447 9.07 6.81 34.37
N ARG A 448 10.03 7.58 33.83
CA ARG A 448 11.48 7.37 34.01
C ARG A 448 11.91 7.37 35.48
N ASP A 449 11.42 8.31 36.28
CA ASP A 449 11.70 8.38 37.73
C ASP A 449 11.17 7.15 38.51
N ASN A 450 10.14 6.45 37.99
CA ASN A 450 9.62 5.19 38.52
C ASN A 450 10.24 3.94 37.84
N GLY A 451 11.18 4.11 36.92
CA GLY A 451 11.85 3.02 36.20
C GLY A 451 11.04 2.42 35.06
N ILE A 452 10.07 3.17 34.52
CA ILE A 452 9.24 2.80 33.38
C ILE A 452 9.67 3.66 32.19
N GLU A 453 10.25 3.03 31.17
CA GLU A 453 10.39 3.65 29.86
C GLU A 453 9.12 3.32 29.04
N PRO A 454 8.36 4.32 28.56
CA PRO A 454 7.29 4.10 27.62
C PRO A 454 7.86 3.90 26.21
N VAL A 455 7.34 2.92 25.46
CA VAL A 455 7.51 2.81 24.01
C VAL A 455 6.24 3.39 23.36
N GLU A 456 6.38 4.38 22.48
CA GLU A 456 5.26 5.07 21.82
C GLU A 456 4.87 4.39 20.51
N PHE A 457 3.55 4.25 20.30
CA PHE A 457 2.95 3.75 19.06
C PHE A 457 1.81 4.68 18.64
N TYR A 458 1.82 5.19 17.41
CA TYR A 458 0.79 6.07 16.84
C TYR A 458 -0.08 5.21 15.90
N ILE A 459 -1.34 5.01 16.28
CA ILE A 459 -2.19 3.93 15.73
C ILE A 459 -3.34 4.39 14.82
N ALA A 460 -3.74 5.65 14.91
CA ALA A 460 -4.85 6.24 14.14
C ALA A 460 -4.91 7.75 14.41
N GLN A 461 -5.61 8.48 13.56
CA GLN A 461 -6.01 9.86 13.80
C GLN A 461 -7.53 9.92 13.98
N ASP A 462 -8.02 10.57 15.02
CA ASP A 462 -9.45 10.81 15.24
C ASP A 462 -9.79 12.24 14.83
N ALA A 463 -10.91 12.44 14.13
CA ALA A 463 -11.37 13.76 13.71
C ALA A 463 -12.90 13.86 13.72
N LEU A 464 -13.44 15.00 14.18
CA LEU A 464 -14.90 15.22 14.29
C LEU A 464 -15.39 16.32 13.36
N THR A 465 -16.31 15.99 12.45
CA THR A 465 -16.93 16.95 11.55
C THR A 465 -18.13 17.61 12.23
N VAL A 466 -18.14 18.95 12.26
CA VAL A 466 -19.32 19.75 12.62
C VAL A 466 -20.16 19.95 11.36
N VAL A 467 -21.45 19.64 11.44
CA VAL A 467 -22.36 19.55 10.29
C VAL A 467 -23.66 20.32 10.49
N VAL A 468 -24.16 20.91 9.40
CA VAL A 468 -25.44 21.61 9.29
C VAL A 468 -26.24 21.07 8.10
N ASN A 469 -27.47 21.57 7.92
CA ASN A 469 -28.28 21.22 6.77
C ASN A 469 -27.64 21.67 5.44
N ASN A 470 -27.81 20.90 4.37
CA ASN A 470 -27.36 21.29 3.02
C ASN A 470 -27.96 22.60 2.51
N ASP A 471 -29.18 22.96 2.95
CA ASP A 471 -29.84 24.23 2.60
C ASP A 471 -29.37 25.42 3.48
N ALA A 472 -28.40 25.24 4.38
CA ALA A 472 -27.88 26.28 5.28
C ALA A 472 -26.88 27.24 4.60
N ASP A 473 -27.36 27.98 3.59
CA ASP A 473 -26.63 29.01 2.81
C ASP A 473 -26.07 30.20 3.64
N TRP A 474 -26.33 30.24 4.95
CA TRP A 474 -26.02 31.37 5.83
C TRP A 474 -24.79 31.15 6.72
N ILE A 475 -24.22 29.93 6.72
CA ILE A 475 -23.03 29.55 7.48
C ILE A 475 -22.17 28.56 6.70
N ASP A 476 -20.89 28.87 6.54
CA ASP A 476 -19.86 28.03 5.92
C ASP A 476 -18.72 27.69 6.91
N GLU A 477 -18.57 28.50 7.96
CA GLU A 477 -17.51 28.43 8.97
C GLU A 477 -18.06 28.68 10.38
N ILE A 478 -17.40 28.13 11.39
CA ILE A 478 -17.70 28.38 12.80
C ILE A 478 -16.42 28.32 13.65
N SER A 479 -16.32 29.13 14.70
CA SER A 479 -15.19 29.06 15.63
C SER A 479 -15.45 28.07 16.78
N LEU A 480 -14.39 27.51 17.36
CA LEU A 480 -14.52 26.70 18.58
C LEU A 480 -15.09 27.51 19.77
N GLU A 481 -14.95 28.85 19.78
CA GLU A 481 -15.56 29.72 20.80
C GLU A 481 -17.09 29.78 20.63
N ASP A 482 -17.59 29.94 19.39
CA ASP A 482 -19.03 29.93 19.09
C ASP A 482 -19.66 28.54 19.34
N LEU A 483 -18.95 27.47 18.95
CA LEU A 483 -19.32 26.08 19.28
C LEU A 483 -19.43 25.87 20.80
N GLY A 484 -18.46 26.40 21.55
CA GLY A 484 -18.49 26.40 23.02
C GLY A 484 -19.70 27.13 23.58
N GLU A 485 -20.07 28.29 23.03
CA GLU A 485 -21.28 29.02 23.43
C GLU A 485 -22.58 28.28 23.07
N ILE A 486 -22.65 27.60 21.92
CA ILE A 486 -23.84 26.83 21.50
C ILE A 486 -24.10 25.62 22.41
N TRP A 487 -23.04 24.86 22.70
CA TRP A 487 -23.13 23.57 23.41
C TRP A 487 -23.01 23.66 24.92
N SER A 488 -22.49 24.76 25.47
CA SER A 488 -22.38 24.96 26.92
C SER A 488 -23.75 25.06 27.61
N PRO A 489 -23.95 24.41 28.78
CA PRO A 489 -25.17 24.50 29.57
C PRO A 489 -25.33 25.84 30.30
N ASP A 490 -24.28 26.65 30.40
CA ASP A 490 -24.30 27.95 31.09
C ASP A 490 -24.80 29.10 30.19
N THR A 491 -24.56 29.00 28.88
CA THR A 491 -25.00 29.95 27.84
C THR A 491 -26.31 29.49 27.22
N ALA A 492 -26.36 28.25 26.72
CA ALA A 492 -27.54 27.58 26.15
C ALA A 492 -28.45 28.49 25.27
N PRO A 493 -27.92 29.08 24.18
CA PRO A 493 -28.70 29.93 23.28
C PRO A 493 -29.92 29.21 22.70
N GLU A 494 -31.02 29.95 22.50
CA GLU A 494 -32.28 29.44 21.92
C GLU A 494 -32.39 29.77 20.41
N LEU A 495 -31.64 30.75 19.92
CA LEU A 495 -31.65 31.26 18.55
C LEU A 495 -30.22 31.39 18.01
N TRP A 496 -30.00 31.16 16.71
CA TRP A 496 -28.68 31.36 16.10
C TRP A 496 -28.14 32.80 16.31
N SER A 497 -29.02 33.81 16.21
CA SER A 497 -28.68 35.21 16.45
C SER A 497 -28.31 35.57 17.90
N ASP A 498 -28.52 34.68 18.87
CA ASP A 498 -28.07 34.89 20.26
C ASP A 498 -26.53 34.81 20.35
N VAL A 499 -25.90 33.98 19.51
CA VAL A 499 -24.44 33.76 19.44
C VAL A 499 -23.79 34.81 18.54
N ASN A 500 -24.22 34.88 17.28
CA ASN A 500 -23.71 35.83 16.31
C ASN A 500 -24.86 36.58 15.65
N SER A 501 -24.91 37.91 15.83
CA SER A 501 -26.01 38.76 15.36
C SER A 501 -26.18 38.87 13.85
N ASP A 502 -25.23 38.34 13.07
CA ASP A 502 -25.33 38.25 11.60
C ASP A 502 -25.96 36.92 11.12
N TRP A 503 -26.12 35.92 12.02
CA TRP A 503 -26.85 34.67 11.77
C TRP A 503 -28.39 34.82 11.95
N PRO A 504 -29.22 33.85 11.50
CA PRO A 504 -30.69 33.95 11.55
C PRO A 504 -31.31 34.12 12.95
N ASP A 505 -32.41 34.87 13.02
CA ASP A 505 -33.30 34.99 14.20
C ASP A 505 -34.27 33.79 14.27
N GLU A 506 -33.72 32.58 14.16
CA GLU A 506 -34.46 31.31 14.08
C GLU A 506 -33.90 30.30 15.10
N PRO A 507 -34.75 29.42 15.68
CA PRO A 507 -34.34 28.39 16.64
C PRO A 507 -33.73 27.18 15.93
N PHE A 508 -32.90 26.43 16.66
CA PHE A 508 -32.20 25.25 16.16
C PHE A 508 -32.36 24.03 17.07
N ASP A 509 -32.27 22.85 16.46
CA ASP A 509 -32.14 21.58 17.16
C ASP A 509 -30.67 21.14 17.12
N LEU A 510 -30.22 20.42 18.16
CA LEU A 510 -28.87 19.90 18.27
C LEU A 510 -28.86 18.36 18.19
N TYR A 511 -27.91 17.81 17.44
CA TYR A 511 -27.74 16.36 17.27
C TYR A 511 -26.29 15.95 17.55
N GLY A 512 -26.08 14.77 18.13
CA GLY A 512 -24.73 14.26 18.36
C GLY A 512 -24.72 12.86 18.95
N PRO A 513 -23.53 12.28 19.20
CA PRO A 513 -23.41 10.99 19.84
C PRO A 513 -23.93 11.00 21.27
N ALA A 514 -24.39 9.83 21.74
CA ALA A 514 -24.84 9.64 23.11
C ALA A 514 -23.69 9.87 24.11
N SER A 515 -24.03 10.19 25.37
CA SER A 515 -23.06 10.40 26.46
C SER A 515 -22.30 9.14 26.91
N THR A 516 -22.31 8.10 26.09
CA THR A 516 -21.63 6.82 26.23
C THR A 516 -20.57 6.61 25.13
N SER A 517 -20.52 7.49 24.13
CA SER A 517 -19.58 7.47 23.02
C SER A 517 -18.27 8.22 23.34
N GLY A 518 -17.13 7.68 22.89
CA GLY A 518 -15.84 8.37 22.97
C GLY A 518 -15.77 9.65 22.14
N THR A 519 -16.66 9.80 21.15
CA THR A 519 -16.84 11.02 20.35
C THR A 519 -17.49 12.14 21.16
N TYR A 520 -18.45 11.80 22.03
CA TYR A 520 -19.05 12.75 22.97
C TYR A 520 -18.02 13.27 23.98
N ASP A 521 -17.21 12.37 24.54
CA ASP A 521 -16.13 12.71 25.47
C ASP A 521 -15.16 13.72 24.83
N TYR A 522 -14.75 13.48 23.59
CA TYR A 522 -13.79 14.31 22.88
C TYR A 522 -14.34 15.67 22.46
N PHE A 523 -15.52 15.68 21.85
CA PHE A 523 -16.18 16.94 21.50
C PHE A 523 -16.31 17.83 22.74
N THR A 524 -16.70 17.24 23.87
CA THR A 524 -16.74 17.92 25.16
C THR A 524 -15.36 18.44 25.59
N GLU A 525 -14.31 17.61 25.55
CA GLU A 525 -12.95 18.00 25.94
C GLU A 525 -12.40 19.14 25.08
N SER A 526 -12.60 19.11 23.76
CA SER A 526 -12.10 20.13 22.83
C SER A 526 -12.91 21.42 22.83
N VAL A 527 -14.24 21.33 22.92
CA VAL A 527 -15.14 22.49 22.75
C VAL A 527 -15.47 23.17 24.08
N ILE A 528 -15.53 22.41 25.19
CA ILE A 528 -15.85 22.93 26.53
C ILE A 528 -14.62 22.94 27.46
N GLY A 529 -13.68 22.00 27.28
CA GLY A 529 -12.49 21.82 28.13
C GLY A 529 -12.65 20.73 29.20
N GLU A 530 -11.53 20.29 29.77
CA GLU A 530 -11.50 19.32 30.89
C GLU A 530 -12.41 19.79 32.06
N THR A 531 -13.43 18.99 32.42
CA THR A 531 -14.40 19.32 33.47
C THR A 531 -14.88 18.09 34.26
N GLU A 532 -15.15 18.24 35.56
CA GLU A 532 -15.77 17.21 36.42
C GLU A 532 -17.31 17.41 36.55
N ALA A 533 -17.95 18.14 35.63
CA ALA A 533 -19.39 18.37 35.66
C ALA A 533 -20.19 17.13 35.23
N ASP A 534 -21.20 16.73 36.02
CA ASP A 534 -22.13 15.63 35.69
C ASP A 534 -22.91 15.85 34.36
N GLN A 535 -22.96 17.10 33.87
CA GLN A 535 -23.51 17.50 32.58
C GLN A 535 -22.61 18.59 31.99
N PRO A 536 -21.62 18.24 31.15
CA PRO A 536 -20.62 19.17 30.66
C PRO A 536 -21.10 19.97 29.42
N ILE A 537 -21.95 19.38 28.59
CA ILE A 537 -22.74 20.06 27.55
C ILE A 537 -24.22 20.15 27.96
N ARG A 538 -24.98 20.99 27.26
CA ARG A 538 -26.45 21.12 27.41
C ARG A 538 -27.18 19.79 27.16
N SER A 539 -28.39 19.66 27.71
CA SER A 539 -29.10 18.36 27.81
C SER A 539 -30.36 18.24 26.95
N ASP A 540 -30.55 19.22 26.07
CA ASP A 540 -31.67 19.37 25.12
C ASP A 540 -31.27 19.07 23.67
N PHE A 541 -30.14 18.37 23.46
CA PHE A 541 -29.76 17.76 22.19
C PHE A 541 -30.29 16.33 22.07
N GLU A 542 -30.51 15.87 20.83
CA GLU A 542 -30.90 14.50 20.52
C GLU A 542 -29.63 13.62 20.37
N GLY A 543 -29.30 12.90 21.44
CA GLY A 543 -28.15 11.99 21.51
C GLY A 543 -28.46 10.57 21.02
N THR A 544 -27.57 9.99 20.20
CA THR A 544 -27.75 8.66 19.57
C THR A 544 -26.45 7.85 19.51
N GLU A 545 -26.54 6.53 19.42
CA GLU A 545 -25.38 5.64 19.18
C GLU A 545 -25.20 5.30 17.68
N GLU A 546 -26.08 5.84 16.81
CA GLU A 546 -26.06 5.61 15.35
C GLU A 546 -25.82 6.95 14.63
N ASP A 547 -24.64 7.15 14.03
CA ASP A 547 -24.26 8.43 13.38
C ASP A 547 -25.17 8.81 12.21
N ASN A 548 -25.72 7.82 11.52
CA ASN A 548 -26.71 8.03 10.46
C ASN A 548 -27.99 8.72 10.98
N LEU A 549 -28.32 8.63 12.27
CA LEU A 549 -29.46 9.33 12.88
C LEU A 549 -29.09 10.78 13.23
N ILE A 550 -27.81 11.08 13.49
CA ILE A 550 -27.29 12.45 13.61
C ILE A 550 -27.45 13.15 12.26
N ALA A 551 -26.90 12.55 11.19
CA ALA A 551 -26.97 13.09 9.83
C ALA A 551 -28.43 13.24 9.36
N GLN A 552 -29.30 12.24 9.61
CA GLN A 552 -30.74 12.35 9.29
C GLN A 552 -31.47 13.44 10.09
N GLY A 553 -31.08 13.67 11.35
CA GLY A 553 -31.63 14.74 12.18
C GLY A 553 -31.29 16.12 11.63
N VAL A 554 -30.00 16.34 11.34
CA VAL A 554 -29.47 17.58 10.75
C VAL A 554 -30.05 17.83 9.35
N ALA A 555 -30.04 16.82 8.47
CA ALA A 555 -30.66 16.91 7.14
C ALA A 555 -32.19 17.14 7.18
N GLY A 556 -32.85 16.81 8.30
CA GLY A 556 -34.29 16.97 8.51
C GLY A 556 -34.74 18.38 8.91
N ASN A 557 -33.83 19.26 9.33
CA ASN A 557 -34.12 20.62 9.80
C ASN A 557 -33.09 21.64 9.26
N GLU A 558 -33.57 22.63 8.50
CA GLU A 558 -32.80 23.72 7.86
C GLU A 558 -31.85 24.45 8.84
N TYR A 559 -32.21 24.55 10.12
CA TYR A 559 -31.44 25.25 11.14
C TYR A 559 -30.69 24.35 12.12
N ALA A 560 -30.72 23.01 11.96
CA ALA A 560 -30.06 22.11 12.89
C ALA A 560 -28.53 22.10 12.75
N LEU A 561 -27.86 21.85 13.86
CA LEU A 561 -26.42 21.65 13.98
C LEU A 561 -26.16 20.28 14.62
N GLY A 562 -25.11 19.59 14.17
CA GLY A 562 -24.60 18.41 14.87
C GLY A 562 -23.10 18.23 14.70
N TYR A 563 -22.60 17.17 15.31
CA TYR A 563 -21.22 16.69 15.10
C TYR A 563 -21.21 15.17 15.03
N LEU A 564 -20.29 14.62 14.22
CA LEU A 564 -20.15 13.19 13.97
C LEU A 564 -18.70 12.83 13.57
N PRO A 565 -18.30 11.55 13.58
CA PRO A 565 -16.96 11.14 13.17
C PRO A 565 -16.65 11.49 11.70
N PHE A 566 -15.42 11.93 11.42
CA PHE A 566 -15.01 12.37 10.09
C PHE A 566 -15.15 11.27 9.02
N ALA A 567 -14.80 10.01 9.34
CA ALA A 567 -14.94 8.89 8.42
C ALA A 567 -16.42 8.63 8.02
N TYR A 568 -17.38 8.93 8.90
CA TYR A 568 -18.80 8.86 8.54
C TYR A 568 -19.15 9.96 7.51
N TYR A 569 -18.62 11.18 7.68
CA TYR A 569 -18.84 12.29 6.75
C TYR A 569 -18.24 12.00 5.37
N THR A 570 -16.98 11.55 5.29
CA THR A 570 -16.32 11.24 4.01
C THR A 570 -17.02 10.13 3.23
N ASN A 571 -17.63 9.17 3.93
CA ASN A 571 -18.42 8.10 3.32
C ASN A 571 -19.85 8.54 2.94
N ASN A 572 -20.31 9.72 3.39
CA ASN A 572 -21.67 10.22 3.17
C ASN A 572 -21.73 11.75 2.92
N PRO A 573 -20.88 12.35 2.06
CA PRO A 573 -20.69 13.80 1.99
C PRO A 573 -21.95 14.54 1.50
N ASP A 574 -22.75 13.91 0.63
CA ASP A 574 -24.03 14.47 0.15
C ASP A 574 -25.12 14.57 1.24
N SER A 575 -24.93 13.95 2.41
CA SER A 575 -25.99 13.80 3.42
C SER A 575 -26.25 15.06 4.25
N VAL A 576 -25.20 15.81 4.55
CA VAL A 576 -25.18 17.03 5.38
C VAL A 576 -24.00 17.91 4.96
N LYS A 577 -24.07 19.22 5.20
CA LYS A 577 -23.00 20.16 4.88
C LYS A 577 -22.04 20.26 6.06
N ALA A 578 -20.75 20.04 5.86
CA ALA A 578 -19.76 20.32 6.89
C ALA A 578 -19.45 21.82 7.03
N LEU A 579 -18.98 22.23 8.21
CA LEU A 579 -18.48 23.57 8.48
C LEU A 579 -16.95 23.56 8.64
N SER A 580 -16.30 24.58 8.07
CA SER A 580 -14.89 24.87 8.34
C SER A 580 -14.72 25.39 9.76
N LEU A 581 -13.70 24.91 10.48
CA LEU A 581 -13.48 25.23 11.88
C LEU A 581 -12.31 26.19 12.06
N SER A 582 -12.44 27.14 12.99
CA SER A 582 -11.35 28.05 13.38
C SER A 582 -11.09 28.01 14.89
N GLU A 583 -9.82 28.12 15.30
CA GLU A 583 -9.41 28.21 16.70
C GLU A 583 -8.59 29.49 16.94
N GLY A 584 -8.88 30.23 18.00
CA GLY A 584 -8.06 31.36 18.45
C GLY A 584 -7.93 32.53 17.45
N GLY A 585 -8.79 32.58 16.42
CA GLY A 585 -8.71 33.54 15.32
C GLY A 585 -7.73 33.13 14.21
N SER A 586 -7.45 31.83 14.05
CA SER A 586 -6.89 31.26 12.82
C SER A 586 -7.81 31.49 11.62
N ASP A 587 -7.28 31.31 10.41
CA ASP A 587 -8.15 31.08 9.26
C ASP A 587 -8.96 29.77 9.47
N PRO A 588 -10.21 29.67 8.99
CA PRO A 588 -11.00 28.44 9.08
C PRO A 588 -10.43 27.33 8.20
N ILE A 589 -10.47 26.09 8.71
CA ILE A 589 -9.94 24.89 8.05
C ILE A 589 -11.11 23.95 7.78
N GLU A 590 -11.27 23.54 6.52
CA GLU A 590 -12.29 22.57 6.11
C GLU A 590 -11.93 21.16 6.64
N PRO A 591 -12.91 20.32 7.02
CA PRO A 591 -12.64 18.92 7.32
C PRO A 591 -12.21 18.17 6.06
N SER A 592 -10.91 17.89 5.94
CA SER A 592 -10.30 17.06 4.90
C SER A 592 -9.48 15.92 5.53
N LEU A 593 -9.17 14.89 4.75
CA LEU A 593 -8.35 13.75 5.20
C LEU A 593 -6.94 14.22 5.59
N GLU A 594 -6.34 15.08 4.78
CA GLU A 594 -5.07 15.75 5.05
C GLU A 594 -5.14 16.60 6.34
N GLY A 595 -6.19 17.43 6.49
CA GLY A 595 -6.39 18.28 7.67
C GLY A 595 -6.56 17.45 8.94
N ALA A 596 -7.24 16.30 8.84
CA ALA A 596 -7.31 15.31 9.89
C ALA A 596 -5.91 14.74 10.17
N GLN A 597 -5.28 14.02 9.23
CA GLN A 597 -4.00 13.31 9.41
C GLN A 597 -2.86 14.20 9.92
N SER A 598 -2.71 15.40 9.35
CA SER A 598 -1.70 16.38 9.76
C SER A 598 -1.95 16.98 11.15
N GLY A 599 -3.15 16.81 11.71
CA GLY A 599 -3.58 17.42 12.97
C GLY A 599 -3.79 18.94 12.87
N ASN A 600 -3.85 19.49 11.66
CA ASN A 600 -4.11 20.91 11.44
C ASN A 600 -5.60 21.26 11.62
N TYR A 601 -6.53 20.32 11.38
CA TYR A 601 -7.95 20.54 11.59
C TYR A 601 -8.29 20.66 13.09
N PRO A 602 -9.01 21.70 13.55
CA PRO A 602 -9.18 22.00 14.98
C PRO A 602 -9.85 20.91 15.86
N LEU A 603 -10.61 19.99 15.26
CA LEU A 603 -11.19 18.83 15.96
C LEU A 603 -10.56 17.51 15.49
N ALA A 604 -9.29 17.53 15.08
CA ALA A 604 -8.48 16.35 14.86
C ALA A 604 -7.48 16.12 16.01
N ARG A 605 -7.12 14.85 16.26
CA ARG A 605 -6.11 14.48 17.24
C ARG A 605 -5.44 13.12 16.96
N PRO A 606 -4.16 12.98 17.34
CA PRO A 606 -3.45 11.70 17.26
C PRO A 606 -3.83 10.73 18.37
N LEU A 607 -4.06 9.49 17.98
CA LEU A 607 -4.29 8.37 18.86
C LEU A 607 -3.02 7.51 19.00
N PHE A 608 -2.67 7.23 20.24
CA PHE A 608 -1.51 6.45 20.62
C PHE A 608 -1.88 5.33 21.58
N PHE A 609 -1.01 4.34 21.68
CA PHE A 609 -0.79 3.65 22.94
C PHE A 609 0.69 3.64 23.32
N TYR A 610 0.94 3.43 24.61
CA TYR A 610 2.29 3.39 25.17
C TYR A 610 2.52 2.07 25.88
N ALA A 611 3.47 1.25 25.42
CA ALA A 611 3.83 0.02 26.10
C ALA A 611 4.88 0.28 27.20
N ASN A 612 4.78 -0.41 28.32
CA ASN A 612 5.81 -0.40 29.36
C ASN A 612 6.98 -1.29 28.90
N MET A 613 8.13 -0.72 28.56
CA MET A 613 9.25 -1.45 27.97
C MET A 613 9.71 -2.65 28.81
N ASN A 614 9.70 -2.53 30.15
CA ASN A 614 10.03 -3.66 31.03
C ASN A 614 9.02 -4.81 30.89
N LYS A 615 7.73 -4.50 30.67
CA LYS A 615 6.68 -5.51 30.48
C LYS A 615 6.76 -6.12 29.08
N LEU A 616 7.06 -5.30 28.08
CA LEU A 616 7.30 -5.73 26.71
C LEU A 616 8.43 -6.77 26.66
N GLN A 617 9.55 -6.52 27.34
CA GLN A 617 10.67 -7.47 27.47
C GLN A 617 10.35 -8.72 28.31
N GLU A 618 9.44 -8.62 29.29
CA GLU A 618 9.07 -9.74 30.17
C GLU A 618 8.03 -10.70 29.57
N LYS A 619 7.24 -10.26 28.58
CA LYS A 619 5.99 -10.92 28.15
C LYS A 619 5.96 -11.18 26.64
N PRO A 620 6.31 -12.38 26.15
CA PRO A 620 6.16 -12.74 24.74
C PRO A 620 4.72 -12.56 24.21
N HIS A 621 3.72 -12.82 25.05
CA HIS A 621 2.31 -12.61 24.68
C HIS A 621 1.91 -11.14 24.55
N LEU A 622 2.66 -10.21 25.14
CA LEU A 622 2.47 -8.76 24.96
C LEU A 622 3.18 -8.28 23.69
N GLN A 623 4.34 -8.86 23.36
CA GLN A 623 5.09 -8.58 22.12
C GLN A 623 4.21 -8.93 20.91
N GLU A 624 3.73 -10.17 20.85
CA GLU A 624 2.91 -10.64 19.74
C GLU A 624 1.54 -9.96 19.70
N TYR A 625 0.92 -9.64 20.84
CA TYR A 625 -0.30 -8.83 20.84
C TYR A 625 -0.07 -7.42 20.30
N ILE A 626 1.06 -6.78 20.59
CA ILE A 626 1.37 -5.46 20.04
C ILE A 626 1.70 -5.54 18.55
N ARG A 627 2.43 -6.58 18.10
CA ARG A 627 2.64 -6.85 16.66
C ARG A 627 1.32 -7.01 15.91
N PHE A 628 0.43 -7.83 16.46
CA PHE A 628 -0.94 -7.99 15.96
C PHE A 628 -1.74 -6.69 15.98
N TYR A 629 -1.64 -5.89 17.06
CA TYR A 629 -2.30 -4.59 17.14
C TYR A 629 -1.85 -3.65 16.02
N ILE A 630 -0.55 -3.60 15.75
CA ILE A 630 0.02 -2.72 14.72
C ILE A 630 -0.41 -3.15 13.31
N ASN A 631 -0.45 -4.46 13.06
CA ASN A 631 -0.80 -5.00 11.74
C ASN A 631 -2.31 -5.02 11.48
N GLU A 632 -3.13 -5.29 12.50
CA GLU A 632 -4.60 -5.40 12.36
C GLU A 632 -5.34 -4.12 12.80
N ALA A 633 -4.60 -3.04 13.04
CA ALA A 633 -5.07 -1.67 12.96
C ALA A 633 -5.19 -1.20 11.49
N ASP A 634 -5.74 -2.05 10.63
CA ASP A 634 -5.86 -1.87 9.18
C ASP A 634 -7.06 -0.94 8.83
N GLU A 635 -7.05 -0.46 7.59
CA GLU A 635 -7.91 0.64 7.12
C GLU A 635 -9.41 0.36 7.31
N ASP A 636 -9.89 -0.79 6.85
CA ASP A 636 -11.32 -1.10 6.79
C ASP A 636 -11.99 -1.07 8.18
N TYR A 637 -11.39 -1.69 9.20
CA TYR A 637 -11.99 -1.72 10.55
C TYR A 637 -11.90 -0.36 11.26
N ILE A 638 -10.75 0.30 11.19
CA ILE A 638 -10.55 1.60 11.87
C ILE A 638 -11.44 2.68 11.23
N ALA A 639 -11.60 2.67 9.90
CA ALA A 639 -12.43 3.62 9.16
C ALA A 639 -13.94 3.29 9.20
N GLU A 640 -14.35 2.06 8.93
CA GLU A 640 -15.78 1.72 8.77
C GLU A 640 -16.50 1.46 10.11
N ASP A 641 -15.86 0.75 11.04
CA ASP A 641 -16.51 0.29 12.28
C ASP A 641 -16.22 1.19 13.52
N ILE A 642 -15.05 1.84 13.59
CA ILE A 642 -14.75 2.83 14.65
C ILE A 642 -15.03 4.27 14.20
N GLY A 643 -14.75 4.58 12.93
CA GLY A 643 -14.91 5.93 12.38
C GLY A 643 -13.68 6.84 12.55
N TYR A 644 -12.48 6.27 12.73
CA TYR A 644 -11.22 7.01 12.77
C TYR A 644 -10.48 6.93 11.43
N VAL A 645 -9.49 7.79 11.23
CA VAL A 645 -8.57 7.72 10.10
C VAL A 645 -7.44 6.73 10.43
N PRO A 646 -7.19 5.71 9.59
CA PRO A 646 -6.15 4.71 9.84
C PRO A 646 -4.73 5.26 9.75
N SER A 647 -3.77 4.48 10.25
CA SER A 647 -2.34 4.74 10.09
C SER A 647 -1.89 4.52 8.64
N SER A 648 -0.97 5.37 8.14
CA SER A 648 -0.28 5.09 6.88
C SER A 648 0.66 3.88 7.02
N GLN A 649 1.06 3.27 5.90
CA GLN A 649 2.05 2.19 5.90
C GLN A 649 3.37 2.62 6.58
N GLU A 650 3.84 3.85 6.35
CA GLU A 650 5.01 4.41 7.02
C GLU A 650 4.85 4.42 8.55
N MET A 651 3.66 4.73 9.06
CA MET A 651 3.38 4.70 10.51
C MET A 651 3.34 3.27 11.05
N VAL A 652 2.82 2.30 10.28
CA VAL A 652 2.85 0.87 10.63
C VAL A 652 4.31 0.39 10.73
N GLU A 653 5.14 0.70 9.74
CA GLU A 653 6.57 0.34 9.73
C GLU A 653 7.35 1.00 10.88
N ASN A 654 7.13 2.30 11.13
CA ASN A 654 7.71 3.00 12.29
C ASN A 654 7.27 2.39 13.63
N ASN A 655 6.00 1.98 13.76
CA ASN A 655 5.49 1.28 14.94
C ASN A 655 6.15 -0.10 15.13
N LEU A 656 6.36 -0.86 14.05
CA LEU A 656 7.07 -2.15 14.11
C LEU A 656 8.55 -1.95 14.49
N ALA A 657 9.21 -0.92 13.97
CA ALA A 657 10.57 -0.56 14.38
C ALA A 657 10.64 -0.17 15.88
N ASN A 658 9.66 0.58 16.37
CA ASN A 658 9.52 0.91 17.80
C ASN A 658 9.29 -0.33 18.66
N LEU A 659 8.50 -1.30 18.18
CA LEU A 659 8.27 -2.59 18.84
C LEU A 659 9.59 -3.35 19.01
N GLU A 660 10.35 -3.57 17.94
CA GLU A 660 11.61 -4.32 18.00
C GLU A 660 12.67 -3.62 18.85
N ALA A 661 12.81 -2.30 18.72
CA ALA A 661 13.70 -1.53 19.58
C ALA A 661 13.29 -1.64 21.06
N GLY A 662 11.99 -1.68 21.37
CA GLY A 662 11.45 -1.87 22.71
C GLY A 662 11.70 -3.28 23.27
N ILE A 663 11.59 -4.31 22.43
CA ILE A 663 11.90 -5.72 22.75
C ILE A 663 13.40 -5.88 23.03
N ALA A 664 14.26 -5.30 22.20
CA ALA A 664 15.72 -5.29 22.40
C ALA A 664 16.13 -4.48 23.65
N GLY A 665 15.36 -3.44 23.98
CA GLY A 665 15.71 -2.45 25.02
C GLY A 665 16.62 -1.33 24.54
N ASP A 666 16.72 -1.16 23.23
CA ASP A 666 17.49 -0.13 22.54
C ASP A 666 16.61 1.06 22.08
N TYR A 667 15.29 1.02 22.34
CA TYR A 667 14.37 2.13 22.09
C TYR A 667 14.75 3.37 22.91
N GLU A 668 15.08 4.47 22.22
CA GLU A 668 15.20 5.80 22.81
C GLU A 668 14.02 6.67 22.38
N PHE A 669 13.19 7.10 23.34
CA PHE A 669 12.09 8.02 23.09
C PHE A 669 12.62 9.38 22.56
N THR A 670 12.39 9.66 21.29
CA THR A 670 12.70 10.93 20.60
C THR A 670 11.46 11.81 20.48
N ARG A 671 11.64 13.08 20.07
CA ARG A 671 10.61 14.12 20.01
C ARG A 671 11.02 15.25 19.08
#